data_AF-A0A417ZBI7-F1
#
_entry.id   AF-A0A417ZBI7-F1
#
_cell.length_a   1.000
_cell.length_b   1.000
_cell.length_c   1.000
_cell.angle_alpha   90.00
_cell.angle_beta   90.00
_cell.angle_gamma   90.00
#
_symmetry.space_group_name_H-M   'P 1'
#
loop_
_entity.id
_entity.type
_entity.pdbx_description
1 polymer ?
#
loop_
_entity_poly.entity_id
_entity_poly.type
_entity_poly.pdbx_seq_one_letter_code
_entity_poly.pdbx_strand_id
1 'polypeptide(L)'
;MTDTQTSPNRHAGKSVRAQDVNFRPLDVERDVPLVHSWLTHPRSHFWDMQEATRDDVAAGYRRTAESLHEDAWIGEIDGMPIVLVETYDPAHHPLSDPAVGTDVRDGDLGMHLLVAPPEGETRRGLTSAVMEAVVGFCFSRGADRIVVEPDVRNTAVHAKNAEVGFERVADVQLPDKRAAFSVCTRDAFTRACSPTNRAWDEAERLVTAKAIGEFAHELLITPEPLESGAYALRIPASDDRQAVDWYFRARRYALEHWHVDPRSIERRTLDGRIGPASATTLVLDLRDALSLDGDLLTTYLEELSSTVAHRVRTSDPSRPTSADLLDAPAHDVEAAMAEGHPCFVATNGRIGFSADDLAAYSPEAGADVRPLWAAVPKDVSHLSHSDQLDEERAYRLALGDAQYERLQERMREVGVEPSTHRVMPLHPWQWSERVRTTFAEDVARRRIVLLGEDTDNHRACQSIRTWTNVDDPARPYVKTALAVRNMGFVRGLSPAYMRATPAINDYVASIVRHDATLEAAGFDVLTEFAAIGYTGDVFHRENLTGPQTKMIAGLWRESAASRTPEGEQAMTMAALLHRDPHGRAFVTELVEASGLKAREWLRGYLDAYVLPVVHMLSARRLAFIPHGENIILRLRDHRVVGAFLKDIGEEVGLMDDGTSPERVEALPAEIRRIVVEASSADIALGLFTDVFDGFLRFLAPILVEDGLLTEAEFWNEVSDVVATYEREHPEYATSLPLRAPSFARSCLNRLQLRNPLEMVSLDDTVGSLIKTGEIANPIAG
;
A
#
# COMPACT_ATOMS: atom_id res chain seq x y z
N MET A 1 -51.72 3.78 -15.15
CA MET A 1 -51.89 4.31 -13.79
C MET A 1 -50.67 3.88 -13.02
N THR A 2 -49.75 4.83 -12.89
CA THR A 2 -48.45 4.74 -12.24
C THR A 2 -48.64 4.92 -10.74
N ASP A 3 -48.19 3.94 -9.95
CA ASP A 3 -48.09 4.10 -8.50
C ASP A 3 -46.61 3.95 -8.12
N THR A 4 -45.93 5.09 -8.10
CA THR A 4 -44.57 5.26 -7.60
C THR A 4 -44.62 5.31 -6.08
N GLN A 5 -44.38 4.18 -5.42
CA GLN A 5 -43.94 4.17 -4.03
C GLN A 5 -42.50 4.67 -3.99
N THR A 6 -42.33 5.91 -3.54
CA THR A 6 -41.05 6.48 -3.14
C THR A 6 -40.56 5.79 -1.87
N SER A 7 -39.54 4.93 -1.99
CA SER A 7 -38.81 4.37 -0.85
C SER A 7 -38.16 5.49 -0.01
N PRO A 8 -38.42 5.58 1.30
CA PRO A 8 -37.75 6.53 2.18
C PRO A 8 -36.48 5.90 2.76
N ASN A 9 -35.40 5.78 1.97
CA ASN A 9 -34.03 5.68 2.49
C ASN A 9 -32.97 5.68 1.37
N ARG A 10 -32.66 6.85 0.80
CA ARG A 10 -31.49 7.03 -0.10
C ARG A 10 -30.36 7.88 0.50
N HIS A 11 -30.44 8.21 1.79
CA HIS A 11 -29.51 9.15 2.44
C HIS A 11 -28.78 8.60 3.67
N ALA A 12 -29.03 7.35 4.08
CA ALA A 12 -28.20 6.70 5.08
C ALA A 12 -26.82 6.40 4.45
N GLY A 13 -25.81 7.21 4.80
CA GLY A 13 -24.41 6.95 4.44
C GLY A 13 -23.65 8.07 3.71
N LYS A 14 -24.26 9.20 3.32
CA LYS A 14 -23.47 10.30 2.73
C LYS A 14 -22.67 11.02 3.83
N SER A 15 -21.35 11.11 3.65
CA SER A 15 -20.51 12.00 4.46
C SER A 15 -20.95 13.44 4.23
N VAL A 16 -21.03 14.20 5.32
CA VAL A 16 -21.37 15.64 5.27
C VAL A 16 -20.11 16.41 4.89
N ARG A 17 -20.23 17.33 3.93
CA ARG A 17 -19.14 18.24 3.55
C ARG A 17 -19.44 19.65 4.05
N ALA A 18 -18.40 20.45 4.24
CA ALA A 18 -18.53 21.84 4.70
C ALA A 18 -19.49 22.67 3.81
N GLN A 19 -19.41 22.47 2.50
CA GLN A 19 -20.27 23.12 1.50
C GLN A 19 -21.77 22.77 1.60
N ASP A 20 -22.13 21.72 2.34
CA ASP A 20 -23.52 21.32 2.53
C ASP A 20 -24.18 22.12 3.69
N VAL A 21 -23.40 22.88 4.47
CA VAL A 21 -23.88 23.72 5.58
C VAL A 21 -24.16 25.13 5.09
N ASN A 22 -25.41 25.58 5.23
CA ASN A 22 -25.84 26.93 4.89
C ASN A 22 -26.10 27.74 6.16
N PHE A 23 -25.70 29.02 6.18
CA PHE A 23 -25.89 29.90 7.32
C PHE A 23 -26.97 30.94 7.06
N ARG A 24 -27.82 31.15 8.06
CA ARG A 24 -28.79 32.25 8.10
C ARG A 24 -28.77 32.95 9.47
N PRO A 25 -29.15 34.24 9.55
CA PRO A 25 -29.34 34.89 10.85
C PRO A 25 -30.31 34.11 11.74
N LEU A 26 -30.05 34.13 13.04
CA LEU A 26 -30.95 33.59 14.05
C LEU A 26 -32.21 34.46 14.13
N ASP A 27 -33.38 33.82 14.04
CA ASP A 27 -34.67 34.45 14.29
C ASP A 27 -35.10 34.11 15.72
N VAL A 28 -35.17 35.11 16.59
CA VAL A 28 -35.42 34.92 18.02
C VAL A 28 -36.74 34.19 18.27
N GLU A 29 -37.80 34.55 17.55
CA GLU A 29 -39.13 33.98 17.82
C GLU A 29 -39.25 32.55 17.27
N ARG A 30 -38.59 32.26 16.14
CA ARG A 30 -38.58 30.91 15.55
C ARG A 30 -37.60 29.96 16.24
N ASP A 31 -36.38 30.40 16.50
CA ASP A 31 -35.24 29.51 16.77
C ASP A 31 -34.96 29.31 18.26
N VAL A 32 -35.34 30.26 19.14
CA VAL A 32 -35.08 30.15 20.60
C VAL A 32 -35.62 28.87 21.23
N PRO A 33 -36.81 28.34 20.91
CA PRO A 33 -37.27 27.08 21.49
C PRO A 33 -36.32 25.91 21.22
N LEU A 34 -35.67 25.89 20.06
CA LEU A 34 -34.69 24.86 19.66
C LEU A 34 -33.31 25.16 20.26
N VAL A 35 -32.83 26.39 20.14
CA VAL A 35 -31.53 26.78 20.67
C VAL A 35 -31.47 26.65 22.20
N HIS A 36 -32.57 26.94 22.90
CA HIS A 36 -32.71 26.69 24.34
C HIS A 36 -32.50 25.21 24.68
N SER A 37 -33.05 24.28 23.89
CA SER A 37 -32.85 22.85 24.14
C SER A 37 -31.40 22.41 23.91
N TRP A 38 -30.68 23.09 23.01
CA TRP A 38 -29.26 22.83 22.77
C TRP A 38 -28.38 23.38 23.89
N LEU A 39 -28.58 24.64 24.28
CA LEU A 39 -27.80 25.33 25.33
C LEU A 39 -27.99 24.70 26.71
N THR A 40 -29.20 24.23 27.03
CA THR A 40 -29.48 23.56 28.32
C THR A 40 -29.11 22.09 28.36
N HIS A 41 -28.70 21.50 27.24
CA HIS A 41 -28.35 20.08 27.18
C HIS A 41 -27.07 19.79 28.00
N PRO A 42 -26.98 18.67 28.74
CA PRO A 42 -25.80 18.35 29.56
C PRO A 42 -24.46 18.31 28.82
N ARG A 43 -24.48 18.01 27.51
CA ARG A 43 -23.25 18.03 26.67
C ARG A 43 -22.74 19.44 26.37
N SER A 44 -23.58 20.45 26.52
CA SER A 44 -23.27 21.85 26.25
C SER A 44 -22.72 22.58 27.48
N HIS A 45 -22.29 21.85 28.51
CA HIS A 45 -21.96 22.43 29.81
C HIS A 45 -20.87 23.52 29.81
N PHE A 46 -20.03 23.56 28.78
CA PHE A 46 -19.04 24.63 28.59
C PHE A 46 -19.65 25.99 28.18
N TRP A 47 -20.95 26.04 27.86
CA TRP A 47 -21.71 27.27 27.62
C TRP A 47 -22.29 27.87 28.90
N ASP A 48 -22.29 27.14 30.02
CA ASP A 48 -22.79 27.60 31.34
C ASP A 48 -24.25 28.11 31.32
N MET A 49 -25.11 27.48 30.50
CA MET A 49 -26.52 27.85 30.32
C MET A 49 -27.52 26.76 30.75
N GLN A 50 -27.10 25.75 31.51
CA GLN A 50 -27.92 24.58 31.86
C GLN A 50 -29.18 24.93 32.66
N GLU A 51 -29.13 26.01 33.43
CA GLU A 51 -30.25 26.51 34.25
C GLU A 51 -31.02 27.65 33.56
N ALA A 52 -30.61 28.07 32.36
CA ALA A 52 -31.25 29.18 31.65
C ALA A 52 -32.69 28.83 31.25
N THR A 53 -33.61 29.75 31.47
CA THR A 53 -34.98 29.64 30.96
C THR A 53 -35.04 30.05 29.49
N ARG A 54 -36.14 29.70 28.81
CA ARG A 54 -36.38 30.16 27.44
C ARG A 54 -36.41 31.69 27.34
N ASP A 55 -36.93 32.36 28.37
CA ASP A 55 -37.00 33.82 28.43
C ASP A 55 -35.60 34.42 28.58
N ASP A 56 -34.71 33.79 29.35
CA ASP A 56 -33.31 34.22 29.47
C ASP A 56 -32.58 34.13 28.12
N VAL A 57 -32.74 33.01 27.40
CA VAL A 57 -32.16 32.80 26.07
C VAL A 57 -32.74 33.78 25.05
N ALA A 58 -34.05 34.00 25.05
CA ALA A 58 -34.70 34.98 24.18
C ALA A 58 -34.19 36.41 24.46
N ALA A 59 -34.06 36.78 25.74
CA ALA A 59 -33.54 38.09 26.12
C ALA A 59 -32.07 38.26 25.71
N GLY A 60 -31.27 37.20 25.78
CA GLY A 60 -29.89 37.16 25.27
C GLY A 60 -29.82 37.48 23.78
N TYR A 61 -30.49 36.70 22.94
CA TYR A 61 -30.42 36.87 21.50
C TYR A 61 -31.10 38.14 20.97
N ARG A 62 -32.08 38.71 21.69
CA ARG A 62 -32.58 40.07 21.37
C ARG A 62 -31.50 41.13 21.55
N ARG A 63 -30.68 41.04 22.61
CA ARG A 63 -29.54 41.94 22.81
C ARG A 63 -28.49 41.77 21.71
N THR A 64 -28.18 40.54 21.33
CA THR A 64 -27.26 40.25 20.22
C THR A 64 -27.80 40.83 18.91
N ALA A 65 -29.09 40.66 18.60
CA ALA A 65 -29.71 41.21 17.39
C ALA A 65 -29.73 42.76 17.34
N GLU A 66 -29.64 43.42 18.49
CA GLU A 66 -29.55 44.88 18.62
C GLU A 66 -28.09 45.40 18.69
N SER A 67 -27.11 44.49 18.78
CA SER A 67 -25.68 44.82 18.89
C SER A 67 -25.09 45.26 17.54
N LEU A 68 -24.10 46.15 17.60
CA LEU A 68 -23.25 46.49 16.44
C LEU A 68 -21.99 45.61 16.36
N HIS A 69 -21.73 44.81 17.40
CA HIS A 69 -20.47 44.11 17.61
C HIS A 69 -20.64 42.60 17.71
N GLU A 70 -21.87 42.09 17.65
CA GLU A 70 -22.18 40.66 17.80
C GLU A 70 -23.29 40.27 16.82
N ASP A 71 -23.22 39.04 16.31
CA ASP A 71 -24.28 38.43 15.50
C ASP A 71 -24.46 36.96 15.91
N ALA A 72 -25.69 36.45 15.77
CA ALA A 72 -26.00 35.03 15.95
C ALA A 72 -26.58 34.41 14.66
N TRP A 73 -26.16 33.18 14.38
CA TRP A 73 -26.46 32.47 13.14
C TRP A 73 -26.90 31.03 13.43
N ILE A 74 -27.75 30.51 12.56
CA ILE A 74 -28.10 29.10 12.49
C ILE A 74 -27.49 28.52 11.21
N GLY A 75 -26.68 27.48 11.37
CA GLY A 75 -26.24 26.64 10.28
C GLY A 75 -27.21 25.46 10.07
N GLU A 76 -27.52 25.18 8.82
CA GLU A 76 -28.49 24.17 8.40
C GLU A 76 -27.91 23.23 7.34
N ILE A 77 -28.26 21.93 7.41
CA ILE A 77 -28.03 20.94 6.35
C ILE A 77 -29.39 20.46 5.87
N ASP A 78 -29.64 20.51 4.57
CA ASP A 78 -30.93 20.13 3.97
C ASP A 78 -32.15 20.84 4.65
N GLY A 79 -31.94 22.08 5.10
CA GLY A 79 -32.95 22.88 5.82
C GLY A 79 -33.18 22.50 7.28
N MET A 80 -32.41 21.55 7.84
CA MET A 80 -32.45 21.21 9.26
C MET A 80 -31.37 21.97 10.04
N PRO A 81 -31.72 22.73 11.09
CA PRO A 81 -30.75 23.37 11.98
C PRO A 81 -29.85 22.34 12.67
N ILE A 82 -28.54 22.56 12.58
CA ILE A 82 -27.52 21.64 13.12
C ILE A 82 -26.41 22.34 13.91
N VAL A 83 -26.29 23.66 13.82
CA VAL A 83 -25.30 24.43 14.58
C VAL A 83 -25.80 25.84 14.88
N LEU A 84 -25.56 26.30 16.11
CA LEU A 84 -25.63 27.70 16.49
C LEU A 84 -24.22 28.28 16.38
N VAL A 85 -24.07 29.46 15.78
CA VAL A 85 -22.80 30.19 15.70
C VAL A 85 -23.01 31.61 16.21
N GLU A 86 -22.11 32.06 17.07
CA GLU A 86 -22.05 33.46 17.51
C GLU A 86 -20.75 34.05 16.97
N THR A 87 -20.81 35.23 16.38
CA THR A 87 -19.63 35.97 15.92
C THR A 87 -19.59 37.32 16.61
N TYR A 88 -18.41 37.75 17.04
CA TYR A 88 -18.26 39.00 17.78
C TYR A 88 -17.00 39.76 17.37
N ASP A 89 -16.97 41.07 17.59
CA ASP A 89 -15.79 41.91 17.45
C ASP A 89 -14.92 41.81 18.71
N PRO A 90 -13.72 41.20 18.65
CA PRO A 90 -12.89 40.99 19.83
C PRO A 90 -12.42 42.29 20.50
N ALA A 91 -12.44 43.43 19.80
CA ALA A 91 -12.13 44.74 20.38
C ALA A 91 -13.14 45.16 21.47
N HIS A 92 -14.37 44.63 21.39
CA HIS A 92 -15.47 44.90 22.31
C HIS A 92 -15.75 43.73 23.28
N HIS A 93 -14.86 42.74 23.31
CA HIS A 93 -14.95 41.56 24.17
C HIS A 93 -13.90 41.62 25.30
N PRO A 94 -14.06 40.91 26.45
CA PRO A 94 -13.04 40.86 27.51
C PRO A 94 -11.62 40.49 27.07
N LEU A 95 -11.46 39.92 25.87
CA LEU A 95 -10.15 39.67 25.26
C LEU A 95 -9.34 40.96 25.02
N SER A 96 -10.00 42.10 24.77
CA SER A 96 -9.32 43.38 24.52
C SER A 96 -8.75 44.05 25.77
N ASP A 97 -9.05 43.54 26.97
CA ASP A 97 -8.46 44.06 28.21
C ASP A 97 -6.94 43.77 28.23
N PRO A 98 -6.07 44.80 28.30
CA PRO A 98 -4.63 44.61 28.36
C PRO A 98 -4.15 43.70 29.51
N ALA A 99 -4.92 43.57 30.59
CA ALA A 99 -4.62 42.68 31.71
C ALA A 99 -4.76 41.19 31.35
N VAL A 100 -5.56 40.85 30.33
CA VAL A 100 -5.73 39.47 29.84
C VAL A 100 -4.55 39.07 28.97
N GLY A 101 -3.87 40.03 28.34
CA GLY A 101 -2.62 39.82 27.61
C GLY A 101 -2.78 39.13 26.25
N THR A 102 -3.96 39.24 25.62
CA THR A 102 -4.13 38.77 24.23
C THR A 102 -3.79 39.85 23.21
N ASP A 103 -3.31 39.41 22.05
CA ASP A 103 -2.97 40.28 20.92
C ASP A 103 -4.17 40.38 19.98
N VAL A 104 -5.20 41.13 20.39
CA VAL A 104 -6.36 41.47 19.53
C VAL A 104 -5.95 42.53 18.50
N ARG A 105 -6.30 42.32 17.24
CA ARG A 105 -5.93 43.18 16.11
C ARG A 105 -7.17 43.64 15.34
N ASP A 106 -7.06 44.79 14.67
CA ASP A 106 -8.04 45.21 13.67
C ASP A 106 -8.19 44.13 12.59
N GLY A 107 -9.43 43.79 12.23
CA GLY A 107 -9.75 42.72 11.29
C GLY A 107 -9.90 41.33 11.93
N ASP A 108 -9.72 41.20 13.25
CA ASP A 108 -10.08 40.00 13.98
C ASP A 108 -11.60 39.79 14.04
N LEU A 109 -12.03 38.53 13.92
CA LEU A 109 -13.41 38.11 14.19
C LEU A 109 -13.41 37.00 15.23
N GLY A 110 -14.11 37.21 16.33
CA GLY A 110 -14.35 36.19 17.34
C GLY A 110 -15.48 35.25 16.90
N MET A 111 -15.40 33.97 17.28
CA MET A 111 -16.51 33.03 17.07
C MET A 111 -16.71 32.05 18.22
N HIS A 112 -17.96 31.72 18.51
CA HIS A 112 -18.37 30.55 19.28
C HIS A 112 -19.29 29.67 18.42
N LEU A 113 -19.29 28.37 18.68
CA LEU A 113 -20.19 27.44 18.00
C LEU A 113 -20.72 26.38 18.96
N LEU A 114 -21.97 25.98 18.74
CA LEU A 114 -22.61 24.87 19.41
C LEU A 114 -23.28 23.98 18.38
N VAL A 115 -22.70 22.81 18.14
CA VAL A 115 -23.33 21.78 17.30
C VAL A 115 -24.50 21.19 18.07
N ALA A 116 -25.63 21.01 17.38
CA ALA A 116 -26.82 20.40 17.94
C ALA A 116 -26.48 19.11 18.71
N PRO A 117 -27.01 18.92 19.93
CA PRO A 117 -26.84 17.66 20.65
C PRO A 117 -27.29 16.47 19.79
N PRO A 118 -26.61 15.32 19.89
CA PRO A 118 -26.91 14.18 19.04
C PRO A 118 -28.32 13.63 19.30
N GLU A 119 -29.15 13.57 18.26
CA GLU A 119 -30.42 12.85 18.23
C GLU A 119 -30.30 11.66 17.25
N GLY A 120 -30.46 10.43 17.73
CA GLY A 120 -30.41 9.23 16.88
C GLY A 120 -28.99 8.73 16.54
N GLU A 121 -28.79 8.23 15.33
CA GLU A 121 -27.53 7.63 14.87
C GLU A 121 -26.42 8.68 14.69
N THR A 122 -25.20 8.33 15.10
CA THR A 122 -24.05 9.23 15.02
C THR A 122 -23.60 9.41 13.56
N ARG A 123 -23.56 10.65 13.08
CA ARG A 123 -23.04 10.99 11.74
C ARG A 123 -21.54 11.28 11.80
N ARG A 124 -20.71 10.31 11.40
CA ARG A 124 -19.24 10.46 11.37
C ARG A 124 -18.83 11.64 10.49
N GLY A 125 -17.94 12.49 11.01
CA GLY A 125 -17.40 13.66 10.29
C GLY A 125 -18.26 14.93 10.34
N LEU A 126 -19.50 14.88 10.88
CA LEU A 126 -20.41 16.03 10.93
C LEU A 126 -19.78 17.26 11.60
N THR A 127 -19.23 17.11 12.82
CA THR A 127 -18.63 18.23 13.57
C THR A 127 -17.44 18.84 12.83
N SER A 128 -16.62 18.04 12.14
CA SER A 128 -15.49 18.55 11.35
C SER A 128 -15.96 19.35 10.15
N ALA A 129 -16.99 18.86 9.43
CA ALA A 129 -17.59 19.58 8.32
C ALA A 129 -18.24 20.90 8.77
N VAL A 130 -18.92 20.89 9.93
CA VAL A 130 -19.47 22.11 10.54
C VAL A 130 -18.37 23.07 10.92
N MET A 131 -17.31 22.62 11.59
CA MET A 131 -16.18 23.47 11.97
C MET A 131 -15.57 24.17 10.75
N GLU A 132 -15.31 23.42 9.68
CA GLU A 132 -14.76 23.94 8.43
C GLU A 132 -15.72 24.95 7.78
N ALA A 133 -17.03 24.66 7.77
CA ALA A 133 -18.04 25.55 7.23
C ALA A 133 -18.15 26.86 8.02
N VAL A 134 -18.10 26.79 9.36
CA VAL A 134 -18.19 27.98 10.23
C VAL A 134 -16.97 28.88 10.05
N VAL A 135 -15.76 28.32 10.04
CA VAL A 135 -14.54 29.11 9.82
C VAL A 135 -14.51 29.70 8.41
N GLY A 136 -14.90 28.91 7.40
CA GLY A 136 -15.07 29.40 6.03
C GLY A 136 -16.10 30.53 5.94
N PHE A 137 -17.21 30.42 6.66
CA PHE A 137 -18.24 31.46 6.77
C PHE A 137 -17.67 32.73 7.42
N CYS A 138 -16.98 32.65 8.55
CA CYS A 138 -16.30 33.77 9.19
C CYS A 138 -15.34 34.49 8.24
N PHE A 139 -14.52 33.75 7.48
CA PHE A 139 -13.66 34.34 6.45
C PHE A 139 -14.41 34.97 5.27
N SER A 140 -15.58 34.43 4.91
CA SER A 140 -16.44 35.02 3.88
C SER A 140 -17.09 36.34 4.33
N ARG A 141 -17.19 36.56 5.64
CA ARG A 141 -17.67 37.82 6.25
C ARG A 141 -16.61 38.92 6.32
N GLY A 142 -15.40 38.66 5.82
CA GLY A 142 -14.32 39.66 5.75
C GLY A 142 -13.31 39.61 6.90
N ALA A 143 -13.31 38.55 7.73
CA ALA A 143 -12.26 38.37 8.73
C ALA A 143 -10.88 38.22 8.08
N ASP A 144 -9.87 38.88 8.64
CA ASP A 144 -8.46 38.67 8.29
C ASP A 144 -7.85 37.56 9.15
N ARG A 145 -8.26 37.50 10.41
CA ARG A 145 -7.88 36.48 11.39
C ARG A 145 -9.09 36.15 12.27
N ILE A 146 -9.27 34.88 12.62
CA ILE A 146 -10.35 34.44 13.50
C ILE A 146 -9.76 34.07 14.84
N VAL A 147 -10.43 34.45 15.93
CA VAL A 147 -9.99 34.17 17.31
C VAL A 147 -11.05 33.37 18.05
N VAL A 148 -10.59 32.46 18.92
CA VAL A 148 -11.44 31.65 19.79
C VAL A 148 -10.78 31.47 21.15
N GLU A 149 -11.61 31.35 22.19
CA GLU A 149 -11.21 31.27 23.58
C GLU A 149 -11.98 30.20 24.39
N PRO A 150 -12.02 28.94 23.92
CA PRO A 150 -12.64 27.85 24.67
C PRO A 150 -11.92 27.58 25.99
N ASP A 151 -12.64 27.06 26.98
CA ASP A 151 -12.07 26.62 28.27
C ASP A 151 -10.90 25.64 28.03
N VAL A 152 -9.78 25.80 28.74
CA VAL A 152 -8.59 24.95 28.60
C VAL A 152 -8.86 23.46 28.80
N ARG A 153 -9.93 23.10 29.51
CA ARG A 153 -10.36 21.72 29.78
C ARG A 153 -11.21 21.12 28.64
N ASN A 154 -11.72 21.93 27.71
CA ASN A 154 -12.53 21.45 26.59
C ASN A 154 -11.65 20.87 25.47
N THR A 155 -11.02 19.72 25.74
CA THR A 155 -10.10 19.05 24.80
C THR A 155 -10.75 18.68 23.47
N ALA A 156 -12.07 18.45 23.45
CA ALA A 156 -12.82 18.11 22.25
C ALA A 156 -12.85 19.28 21.23
N VAL A 157 -13.15 20.51 21.68
CA VAL A 157 -13.16 21.67 20.77
C VAL A 157 -11.74 22.08 20.38
N HIS A 158 -10.74 21.92 21.26
CA HIS A 158 -9.34 22.18 20.91
C HIS A 158 -8.87 21.31 19.74
N ALA A 159 -9.25 20.02 19.74
CA ALA A 159 -8.96 19.12 18.62
C ALA A 159 -9.64 19.59 17.32
N LYS A 160 -10.91 20.04 17.38
CA LYS A 160 -11.65 20.54 16.19
C LYS A 160 -11.12 21.87 15.68
N ASN A 161 -10.68 22.75 16.57
CA ASN A 161 -10.01 23.99 16.20
C ASN A 161 -8.70 23.71 15.45
N ALA A 162 -7.88 22.78 15.95
CA ALA A 162 -6.65 22.39 15.28
C ALA A 162 -6.90 21.80 13.86
N GLU A 163 -7.96 21.01 13.67
CA GLU A 163 -8.34 20.42 12.36
C GLU A 163 -8.59 21.46 11.26
N VAL A 164 -8.98 22.69 11.62
CA VAL A 164 -9.24 23.78 10.68
C VAL A 164 -8.20 24.89 10.74
N GLY A 165 -7.05 24.62 11.39
CA GLY A 165 -5.88 25.50 11.36
C GLY A 165 -5.83 26.58 12.43
N PHE A 166 -6.53 26.42 13.56
CA PHE A 166 -6.28 27.25 14.74
C PHE A 166 -5.00 26.82 15.46
N GLU A 167 -4.19 27.79 15.85
CA GLU A 167 -3.02 27.63 16.69
C GLU A 167 -3.28 28.23 18.07
N ARG A 168 -2.99 27.47 19.15
CA ARG A 168 -3.07 27.97 20.52
C ARG A 168 -1.90 28.91 20.81
N VAL A 169 -2.20 30.18 21.02
CA VAL A 169 -1.20 31.23 21.25
C VAL A 169 -0.87 31.35 22.74
N ALA A 170 -1.89 31.33 23.61
CA ALA A 170 -1.70 31.51 25.05
C ALA A 170 -2.85 30.93 25.87
N ASP A 171 -2.59 30.67 27.15
CA ASP A 171 -3.62 30.43 28.16
C ASP A 171 -3.88 31.74 28.90
N VAL A 172 -5.13 32.19 28.88
CA VAL A 172 -5.53 33.46 29.49
C VAL A 172 -6.62 33.27 30.52
N GLN A 173 -6.66 34.17 31.51
CA GLN A 173 -7.69 34.18 32.53
C GLN A 173 -8.77 35.20 32.16
N LEU A 174 -9.98 34.71 31.87
CA LEU A 174 -11.18 35.50 31.70
C LEU A 174 -12.01 35.50 33.01
N PRO A 175 -13.00 36.40 33.19
CA PRO A 175 -13.76 36.49 34.44
C PRO A 175 -14.45 35.19 34.87
N ASP A 176 -14.86 34.38 33.90
CA ASP A 176 -15.66 33.16 34.06
C ASP A 176 -14.85 31.87 33.90
N LYS A 177 -13.74 31.90 33.15
CA LYS A 177 -12.96 30.69 32.81
C LYS A 177 -11.48 30.97 32.57
N ARG A 178 -10.67 29.91 32.65
CA ARG A 178 -9.33 29.89 32.06
C ARG A 178 -9.46 29.41 30.61
N ALA A 179 -9.14 30.27 29.65
CA ALA A 179 -9.36 30.03 28.24
C ALA A 179 -8.05 29.78 27.48
N ALA A 180 -8.11 28.93 26.45
CA ALA A 180 -7.02 28.76 25.48
C ALA A 180 -7.24 29.73 24.31
N PHE A 181 -6.60 30.90 24.35
CA PHE A 181 -6.65 31.86 23.26
C PHE A 181 -5.95 31.29 22.03
N SER A 182 -6.72 31.09 20.95
CA SER A 182 -6.26 30.47 19.72
C SER A 182 -6.62 31.32 18.52
N VAL A 183 -5.77 31.31 17.51
CA VAL A 183 -5.92 32.14 16.31
C VAL A 183 -5.87 31.30 15.05
N CYS A 184 -6.70 31.63 14.06
CA CYS A 184 -6.67 31.03 12.74
C CYS A 184 -6.52 32.12 11.68
N THR A 185 -5.50 32.00 10.84
CA THR A 185 -5.32 32.86 9.66
C THR A 185 -5.93 32.20 8.43
N ARG A 186 -6.30 33.01 7.43
CA ARG A 186 -6.82 32.50 6.16
C ARG A 186 -5.90 31.47 5.51
N ASP A 187 -4.60 31.71 5.59
CA ASP A 187 -3.56 30.82 5.09
C ASP A 187 -3.49 29.50 5.87
N ALA A 188 -3.57 29.55 7.21
CA ALA A 188 -3.61 28.35 8.04
C ALA A 188 -4.87 27.51 7.76
N PHE A 189 -6.03 28.15 7.66
CA PHE A 189 -7.29 27.51 7.28
C PHE A 189 -7.23 26.87 5.90
N THR A 190 -6.76 27.61 4.89
CA THR A 190 -6.65 27.11 3.51
C THR A 190 -5.72 25.90 3.43
N ARG A 191 -4.60 25.93 4.17
CA ARG A 191 -3.70 24.77 4.25
C ARG A 191 -4.33 23.58 4.97
N ALA A 192 -4.96 23.79 6.12
CA ALA A 192 -5.57 22.73 6.92
C ALA A 192 -6.78 22.08 6.24
N CYS A 193 -7.51 22.85 5.43
CA CYS A 193 -8.70 22.39 4.70
C CYS A 193 -8.41 22.00 3.25
N SER A 194 -7.17 22.14 2.77
CA SER A 194 -6.76 21.66 1.45
C SER A 194 -6.93 20.14 1.37
N PRO A 195 -7.74 19.61 0.43
CA PRO A 195 -7.88 18.16 0.25
C PRO A 195 -6.54 17.47 0.00
N THR A 196 -5.63 18.11 -0.74
CA THR A 196 -4.29 17.60 -1.02
C THR A 196 -3.45 17.46 0.24
N ASN A 197 -3.49 18.45 1.15
CA ASN A 197 -2.71 18.39 2.39
C ASN A 197 -3.28 17.34 3.35
N ARG A 198 -4.61 17.25 3.47
CA ARG A 198 -5.25 16.22 4.31
C ARG A 198 -4.92 14.81 3.83
N ALA A 199 -4.98 14.58 2.53
CA ALA A 199 -4.60 13.30 1.93
C ALA A 199 -3.11 12.99 2.18
N TRP A 200 -2.23 14.00 2.10
CA TRP A 200 -0.81 13.85 2.42
C TRP A 200 -0.58 13.48 3.89
N ASP A 201 -1.22 14.19 4.83
CA ASP A 201 -1.07 13.92 6.27
C ASP A 201 -1.61 12.52 6.66
N GLU A 202 -2.70 12.08 6.03
CA GLU A 202 -3.23 10.72 6.22
C GLU A 202 -2.26 9.67 5.67
N ALA A 203 -1.73 9.88 4.46
CA ALA A 203 -0.72 9.01 3.87
C ALA A 203 0.55 8.93 4.71
N GLU A 204 1.05 10.06 5.22
CA GLU A 204 2.19 10.13 6.13
C GLU A 204 1.95 9.31 7.39
N ARG A 205 0.78 9.43 8.01
CA ARG A 205 0.43 8.65 9.21
C ARG A 205 0.38 7.15 8.92
N LEU A 206 -0.19 6.75 7.79
CA LEU A 206 -0.24 5.34 7.37
C LEU A 206 1.16 4.77 7.16
N VAL A 207 2.04 5.48 6.44
CA VAL A 207 3.42 5.05 6.22
C VAL A 207 4.24 5.07 7.51
N THR A 208 4.02 6.06 8.40
CA THR A 208 4.66 6.13 9.72
C THR A 208 4.22 4.96 10.61
N ALA A 209 2.93 4.61 10.61
CA ALA A 209 2.41 3.46 11.35
C ALA A 209 3.07 2.15 10.89
N LYS A 210 3.17 1.95 9.57
CA LYS A 210 3.89 0.83 8.96
C LYS A 210 5.37 0.81 9.37
N ALA A 211 6.03 1.95 9.33
CA ALA A 211 7.43 2.09 9.73
C ALA A 211 7.66 1.69 11.19
N ILE A 212 6.86 2.23 12.12
CA ILE A 212 6.94 1.86 13.54
C ILE A 212 6.68 0.36 13.72
N GLY A 213 5.64 -0.17 13.06
CA GLY A 213 5.25 -1.58 13.20
C GLY A 213 6.34 -2.53 12.71
N GLU A 214 6.83 -2.34 11.49
CA GLU A 214 7.82 -3.24 10.87
C GLU A 214 9.22 -3.06 11.45
N PHE A 215 9.63 -1.83 11.82
CA PHE A 215 10.90 -1.63 12.53
C PHE A 215 10.88 -2.23 13.94
N ALA A 216 9.74 -2.19 14.63
CA ALA A 216 9.60 -2.86 15.93
C ALA A 216 9.62 -4.38 15.78
N HIS A 217 8.93 -4.91 14.76
CA HIS A 217 8.96 -6.33 14.41
C HIS A 217 10.39 -6.82 14.10
N GLU A 218 11.18 -6.04 13.35
CA GLU A 218 12.59 -6.35 13.01
C GLU A 218 13.60 -6.00 14.11
N LEU A 219 13.13 -5.61 15.30
CA LEU A 219 13.96 -5.20 16.44
C LEU A 219 14.94 -4.05 16.12
N LEU A 220 14.62 -3.22 15.13
CA LEU A 220 15.34 -1.97 14.84
C LEU A 220 15.03 -0.91 15.90
N ILE A 221 13.83 -0.97 16.46
CA ILE A 221 13.37 -0.15 17.58
C ILE A 221 12.72 -1.02 18.64
N THR A 222 12.60 -0.51 19.86
CA THR A 222 11.95 -1.22 20.97
C THR A 222 11.04 -0.26 21.73
N PRO A 223 9.75 -0.16 21.33
CA PRO A 223 8.80 0.73 22.00
C PRO A 223 8.55 0.32 23.45
N GLU A 224 8.57 1.30 24.35
CA GLU A 224 8.25 1.12 25.77
C GLU A 224 6.74 1.12 25.99
N PRO A 225 6.17 0.13 26.70
CA PRO A 225 4.74 0.11 26.99
C PRO A 225 4.37 1.19 28.01
N LEU A 226 3.22 1.82 27.77
CA LEU A 226 2.53 2.74 28.68
C LEU A 226 1.17 2.14 29.10
N GLU A 227 0.40 2.89 29.88
CA GLU A 227 -0.95 2.48 30.27
C GLU A 227 -1.92 2.39 29.07
N SER A 228 -2.96 1.58 29.18
CA SER A 228 -4.08 1.50 28.22
C SER A 228 -3.69 1.18 26.77
N GLY A 229 -2.64 0.39 26.55
CA GLY A 229 -2.19 -0.04 25.21
C GLY A 229 -1.48 1.04 24.40
N ALA A 230 -1.07 2.13 25.05
CA ALA A 230 -0.18 3.12 24.47
C ALA A 230 1.29 2.69 24.61
N TYR A 231 2.15 3.23 23.75
CA TYR A 231 3.58 3.01 23.70
C TYR A 231 4.31 4.33 23.50
N ALA A 232 5.55 4.40 24.00
CA ALA A 232 6.49 5.47 23.73
C ALA A 232 7.77 4.93 23.10
N LEU A 233 8.27 5.61 22.08
CA LEU A 233 9.60 5.43 21.55
C LEU A 233 10.41 6.68 21.89
N ARG A 234 11.35 6.54 22.83
CA ARG A 234 12.19 7.64 23.30
C ARG A 234 13.48 7.70 22.51
N ILE A 235 13.72 8.81 21.84
CA ILE A 235 14.90 9.02 21.01
C ILE A 235 15.78 10.07 21.70
N PRO A 236 16.99 9.69 22.18
CA PRO A 236 17.87 10.61 22.89
C PRO A 236 18.41 11.70 21.95
N ALA A 237 18.91 12.78 22.55
CA ALA A 237 19.61 13.82 21.80
C ALA A 237 20.92 13.28 21.19
N SER A 238 21.30 13.81 20.03
CA SER A 238 22.61 13.63 19.41
C SER A 238 23.30 14.98 19.24
N ASP A 239 24.56 15.00 18.79
CA ASP A 239 25.37 16.23 18.64
C ASP A 239 24.68 17.34 17.82
N ASP A 240 23.75 16.97 16.93
CA ASP A 240 23.02 17.85 16.02
C ASP A 240 21.48 17.82 16.17
N ARG A 241 20.92 17.05 17.13
CA ARG A 241 19.46 16.89 17.30
C ARG A 241 19.05 16.88 18.76
N GLN A 242 17.92 17.51 19.04
CA GLN A 242 17.28 17.45 20.35
C GLN A 242 16.59 16.09 20.55
N ALA A 243 16.45 15.69 21.81
CA ALA A 243 15.68 14.50 22.15
C ALA A 243 14.20 14.67 21.78
N VAL A 244 13.59 13.57 21.34
CA VAL A 244 12.20 13.52 20.90
C VAL A 244 11.57 12.20 21.32
N ASP A 245 10.30 12.25 21.70
CA ASP A 245 9.50 11.09 22.00
C ASP A 245 8.39 10.92 20.95
N TRP A 246 8.17 9.68 20.54
CA TRP A 246 7.04 9.30 19.70
C TRP A 246 6.05 8.48 20.52
N TYR A 247 4.78 8.87 20.52
CA TYR A 247 3.70 8.22 21.22
C TYR A 247 2.72 7.62 20.22
N PHE A 248 2.21 6.43 20.51
CA PHE A 248 1.20 5.76 19.68
C PHE A 248 0.46 4.67 20.46
N ARG A 249 -0.64 4.16 19.92
CA ARG A 249 -1.34 2.96 20.37
C ARG A 249 -1.10 1.84 19.38
N ALA A 250 -0.94 0.63 19.89
CA ALA A 250 -0.77 -0.54 19.04
C ALA A 250 -1.41 -1.78 19.65
N ARG A 251 -1.85 -2.69 18.79
CA ARG A 251 -2.20 -4.06 19.15
C ARG A 251 -1.10 -4.99 18.66
N ARG A 252 -0.69 -5.93 19.51
CA ARG A 252 0.27 -6.98 19.16
C ARG A 252 -0.46 -8.28 18.85
N TYR A 253 -0.06 -8.90 17.75
CA TYR A 253 -0.55 -10.20 17.28
C TYR A 253 0.61 -11.23 17.30
N ALA A 254 0.32 -12.47 16.96
CA ALA A 254 1.28 -13.54 16.73
C ALA A 254 2.37 -13.11 15.74
N LEU A 255 3.50 -13.81 15.77
CA LEU A 255 4.70 -13.46 15.02
C LEU A 255 5.25 -12.05 15.34
N GLU A 256 4.93 -11.55 16.54
CA GLU A 256 5.31 -10.19 16.98
C GLU A 256 4.88 -9.10 15.99
N HIS A 257 3.72 -9.26 15.35
CA HIS A 257 3.16 -8.23 14.48
C HIS A 257 2.63 -7.05 15.30
N TRP A 258 3.06 -5.84 14.94
CA TRP A 258 2.66 -4.60 15.55
C TRP A 258 1.68 -3.87 14.65
N HIS A 259 0.39 -3.92 14.98
CA HIS A 259 -0.60 -3.09 14.31
C HIS A 259 -0.75 -1.76 15.04
N VAL A 260 -0.15 -0.71 14.48
CA VAL A 260 -0.13 0.65 15.04
C VAL A 260 -1.32 1.45 14.50
N ASP A 261 -2.09 2.10 15.40
CA ASP A 261 -3.17 3.01 14.98
C ASP A 261 -2.57 4.32 14.43
N PRO A 262 -2.70 4.62 13.11
CA PRO A 262 -2.10 5.79 12.49
C PRO A 262 -2.57 7.12 13.10
N ARG A 263 -3.80 7.17 13.63
CA ARG A 263 -4.37 8.39 14.23
C ARG A 263 -3.85 8.68 15.62
N SER A 264 -3.30 7.67 16.28
CA SER A 264 -2.72 7.80 17.62
C SER A 264 -1.29 8.32 17.63
N ILE A 265 -0.64 8.39 16.46
CA ILE A 265 0.78 8.75 16.34
C ILE A 265 0.96 10.24 16.62
N GLU A 266 1.85 10.53 17.56
CA GLU A 266 2.23 11.87 17.97
C GLU A 266 3.73 11.95 18.25
N ARG A 267 4.41 12.90 17.61
CA ARG A 267 5.81 13.24 17.88
C ARG A 267 5.84 14.43 18.84
N ARG A 268 6.60 14.35 19.94
CA ARG A 268 6.78 15.42 20.92
C ARG A 268 8.25 15.70 21.20
N THR A 269 8.66 16.95 21.15
CA THR A 269 9.96 17.40 21.69
C THR A 269 9.89 17.54 23.22
N LEU A 270 11.03 17.57 23.91
CA LEU A 270 11.07 17.68 25.37
C LEU A 270 10.45 18.98 25.93
N ASP A 271 10.36 20.03 25.14
CA ASP A 271 9.66 21.28 25.50
C ASP A 271 8.13 21.19 25.31
N GLY A 272 7.61 20.00 24.97
CA GLY A 272 6.19 19.70 24.83
C GLY A 272 5.59 20.09 23.47
N ARG A 273 6.39 20.53 22.49
CA ARG A 273 5.88 20.88 21.17
C ARG A 273 5.57 19.62 20.36
N ILE A 274 4.43 19.63 19.70
CA ILE A 274 3.99 18.57 18.81
C ILE A 274 4.61 18.79 17.43
N GLY A 275 5.31 17.78 16.94
CA GLY A 275 5.91 17.75 15.60
C GLY A 275 5.07 16.95 14.59
N PRO A 276 5.48 16.94 13.31
CA PRO A 276 4.77 16.19 12.27
C PRO A 276 4.86 14.68 12.53
N ALA A 277 3.74 13.98 12.36
CA ALA A 277 3.67 12.52 12.31
C ALA A 277 4.00 12.03 10.88
N SER A 278 5.26 12.22 10.49
CA SER A 278 5.76 11.93 9.14
C SER A 278 6.82 10.83 9.16
N ALA A 279 6.78 9.95 8.16
CA ALA A 279 7.68 8.81 8.04
C ALA A 279 9.12 9.27 7.78
N THR A 280 9.28 10.34 6.99
CA THR A 280 10.60 10.95 6.75
C THR A 280 11.18 11.54 8.04
N THR A 281 10.35 12.19 8.86
CA THR A 281 10.77 12.74 10.16
C THR A 281 11.14 11.63 11.13
N LEU A 282 10.35 10.55 11.19
CA LEU A 282 10.65 9.37 12.02
C LEU A 282 12.02 8.77 11.65
N VAL A 283 12.29 8.57 10.36
CA VAL A 283 13.57 8.02 9.90
C VAL A 283 14.73 8.97 10.17
N LEU A 284 14.53 10.27 10.02
CA LEU A 284 15.52 11.27 10.41
C LEU A 284 15.80 11.24 11.91
N ASP A 285 14.80 11.07 12.76
CA ASP A 285 15.00 10.93 14.20
C ASP A 285 15.74 9.60 14.52
N LEU A 286 15.41 8.51 13.81
CA LEU A 286 15.95 7.16 14.03
C LEU A 286 17.26 6.82 13.29
N ARG A 287 17.81 7.72 12.47
CA ARG A 287 18.89 7.39 11.51
C ARG A 287 20.09 6.66 12.13
N ASP A 288 20.45 6.98 13.39
CA ASP A 288 21.56 6.32 14.10
C ASP A 288 21.20 4.87 14.46
N ALA A 289 19.98 4.63 14.94
CA ALA A 289 19.47 3.28 15.21
C ALA A 289 19.31 2.46 13.91
N LEU A 290 18.99 3.12 12.81
CA LEU A 290 18.87 2.51 11.48
C LEU A 290 20.22 2.35 10.77
N SER A 291 21.32 2.88 11.33
CA SER A 291 22.63 2.92 10.68
C SER A 291 22.59 3.54 9.27
N LEU A 292 21.82 4.61 9.09
CA LEU A 292 21.66 5.34 7.83
C LEU A 292 22.33 6.71 7.90
N ASP A 293 23.30 6.95 7.03
CA ASP A 293 23.99 8.24 6.87
C ASP A 293 24.25 8.59 5.40
N GLY A 294 24.76 9.81 5.18
CA GLY A 294 25.22 10.29 3.88
C GLY A 294 24.23 10.08 2.73
N ASP A 295 24.74 9.52 1.63
CA ASP A 295 23.97 9.29 0.40
C ASP A 295 22.92 8.19 0.55
N LEU A 296 23.08 7.24 1.48
CA LEU A 296 22.08 6.18 1.70
C LEU A 296 20.84 6.75 2.39
N LEU A 297 21.03 7.63 3.37
CA LEU A 297 19.92 8.33 4.03
C LEU A 297 19.11 9.17 3.03
N THR A 298 19.77 9.98 2.20
CA THR A 298 19.07 10.83 1.21
C THR A 298 18.33 9.99 0.18
N THR A 299 18.94 8.90 -0.29
CA THR A 299 18.32 7.91 -1.19
C THR A 299 17.06 7.29 -0.56
N TYR A 300 17.13 6.87 0.71
CA TYR A 300 16.00 6.25 1.39
C TYR A 300 14.86 7.25 1.65
N LEU A 301 15.18 8.50 2.00
CA LEU A 301 14.18 9.58 2.14
C LEU A 301 13.46 9.89 0.82
N GLU A 302 14.16 9.78 -0.31
CA GLU A 302 13.56 9.90 -1.65
C GLU A 302 12.55 8.77 -1.92
N GLU A 303 12.93 7.52 -1.61
CA GLU A 303 12.02 6.36 -1.76
C GLU A 303 10.80 6.45 -0.85
N LEU A 304 10.96 6.93 0.38
CA LEU A 304 9.86 7.18 1.30
C LEU A 304 8.91 8.27 0.79
N SER A 305 9.45 9.39 0.29
CA SER A 305 8.65 10.49 -0.24
C SER A 305 7.80 10.03 -1.43
N SER A 306 8.37 9.22 -2.32
CA SER A 306 7.64 8.60 -3.42
C SER A 306 6.58 7.59 -2.93
N THR A 307 6.88 6.85 -1.86
CA THR A 307 5.94 5.92 -1.21
C THR A 307 4.74 6.64 -0.59
N VAL A 308 4.96 7.77 0.08
CA VAL A 308 3.88 8.62 0.60
C VAL A 308 3.04 9.18 -0.54
N ALA A 309 3.67 9.69 -1.60
CA ALA A 309 2.95 10.17 -2.79
C ALA A 309 2.11 9.07 -3.46
N HIS A 310 2.62 7.83 -3.50
CA HIS A 310 1.85 6.66 -3.92
C HIS A 310 0.63 6.45 -3.03
N ARG A 311 0.80 6.47 -1.70
CA ARG A 311 -0.32 6.28 -0.77
C ARG A 311 -1.39 7.37 -0.91
N VAL A 312 -1.01 8.62 -1.19
CA VAL A 312 -1.97 9.69 -1.49
C VAL A 312 -2.85 9.31 -2.68
N ARG A 313 -2.25 8.81 -3.77
CA ARG A 313 -3.00 8.40 -4.98
C ARG A 313 -3.88 7.17 -4.71
N THR A 314 -3.39 6.19 -3.96
CA THR A 314 -4.13 4.94 -3.72
C THR A 314 -5.19 5.04 -2.63
N SER A 315 -5.18 6.12 -1.84
CA SER A 315 -6.22 6.44 -0.85
C SER A 315 -7.32 7.36 -1.41
N ASP A 316 -7.30 7.67 -2.71
CA ASP A 316 -8.34 8.47 -3.34
C ASP A 316 -9.72 7.78 -3.21
N PRO A 317 -10.72 8.42 -2.56
CA PRO A 317 -12.05 7.84 -2.36
C PRO A 317 -12.83 7.51 -3.64
N SER A 318 -12.37 7.95 -4.82
CA SER A 318 -12.97 7.62 -6.12
C SER A 318 -12.48 6.30 -6.70
N ARG A 319 -11.46 5.68 -6.12
CA ARG A 319 -10.98 4.35 -6.54
C ARG A 319 -12.03 3.27 -6.24
N PRO A 320 -12.00 2.14 -6.97
CA PRO A 320 -12.92 1.04 -6.76
C PRO A 320 -12.97 0.56 -5.30
N THR A 321 -14.16 0.25 -4.82
CA THR A 321 -14.36 -0.37 -3.50
C THR A 321 -14.02 -1.85 -3.56
N SER A 322 -13.83 -2.48 -2.39
CA SER A 322 -13.62 -3.94 -2.32
C SER A 322 -14.78 -4.72 -2.96
N ALA A 323 -16.02 -4.21 -2.86
CA ALA A 323 -17.18 -4.84 -3.48
C ALA A 323 -17.15 -4.74 -5.01
N ASP A 324 -16.69 -3.61 -5.57
CA ASP A 324 -16.56 -3.42 -7.03
C ASP A 324 -15.55 -4.41 -7.64
N LEU A 325 -14.59 -4.89 -6.84
CA LEU A 325 -13.51 -5.78 -7.29
C LEU A 325 -13.89 -7.26 -7.34
N LEU A 326 -15.02 -7.67 -6.74
CA LEU A 326 -15.38 -9.09 -6.60
C LEU A 326 -15.48 -9.83 -7.94
N ASP A 327 -15.99 -9.15 -8.96
CA ASP A 327 -16.19 -9.67 -10.32
C ASP A 327 -15.37 -8.90 -11.37
N ALA A 328 -14.44 -8.07 -10.92
CA ALA A 328 -13.61 -7.28 -11.81
C ALA A 328 -12.59 -8.16 -12.55
N PRO A 329 -12.20 -7.79 -13.79
CA PRO A 329 -11.09 -8.43 -14.48
C PRO A 329 -9.81 -8.43 -13.63
N ALA A 330 -8.99 -9.47 -13.78
CA ALA A 330 -7.76 -9.65 -13.01
C ALA A 330 -6.83 -8.41 -13.02
N HIS A 331 -6.73 -7.74 -14.17
CA HIS A 331 -5.92 -6.54 -14.33
C HIS A 331 -6.47 -5.31 -13.60
N ASP A 332 -7.79 -5.23 -13.40
CA ASP A 332 -8.42 -4.15 -12.61
C ASP A 332 -8.22 -4.38 -11.12
N VAL A 333 -8.32 -5.64 -10.66
CA VAL A 333 -7.93 -6.03 -9.29
C VAL A 333 -6.46 -5.70 -9.03
N GLU A 334 -5.59 -6.00 -10.00
CA GLU A 334 -4.16 -5.72 -9.88
C GLU A 334 -3.86 -4.22 -9.80
N ALA A 335 -4.54 -3.39 -10.60
CA ALA A 335 -4.40 -1.93 -10.56
C ALA A 335 -4.99 -1.29 -9.28
N ALA A 336 -5.95 -1.95 -8.63
CA ALA A 336 -6.57 -1.46 -7.41
C ALA A 336 -5.65 -1.52 -6.18
N MET A 337 -4.65 -2.42 -6.19
CA MET A 337 -3.75 -2.68 -5.06
C MET A 337 -3.05 -1.41 -4.56
N ALA A 338 -3.11 -1.21 -3.23
CA ALA A 338 -2.72 0.06 -2.59
C ALA A 338 -1.51 -0.03 -1.65
N GLU A 339 -1.14 -1.24 -1.20
CA GLU A 339 -0.16 -1.44 -0.13
C GLU A 339 1.28 -1.58 -0.64
N GLY A 340 1.46 -2.21 -1.80
CA GLY A 340 2.76 -2.73 -2.21
C GLY A 340 3.16 -3.96 -1.39
N HIS A 341 4.46 -4.14 -1.16
CA HIS A 341 4.95 -5.23 -0.31
C HIS A 341 4.61 -4.93 1.16
N PRO A 342 4.04 -5.88 1.93
CA PRO A 342 3.53 -5.59 3.26
C PRO A 342 4.66 -5.33 4.29
N CYS A 343 5.84 -5.96 4.15
CA CYS A 343 6.96 -5.72 5.06
C CYS A 343 7.80 -4.46 4.77
N PHE A 344 8.20 -4.22 3.52
CA PHE A 344 9.06 -3.07 3.18
C PHE A 344 8.33 -1.75 3.44
N VAL A 345 8.95 -0.85 4.20
CA VAL A 345 8.40 0.49 4.48
C VAL A 345 8.52 1.37 3.24
N ALA A 346 9.73 1.51 2.69
CA ALA A 346 9.98 2.21 1.43
C ALA A 346 9.71 1.28 0.23
N THR A 347 8.44 0.86 0.09
CA THR A 347 8.03 -0.17 -0.89
C THR A 347 7.75 0.39 -2.29
N ASN A 348 7.45 1.69 -2.39
CA ASN A 348 6.86 2.29 -3.58
C ASN A 348 7.73 3.44 -4.14
N GLY A 349 9.05 3.24 -4.16
CA GLY A 349 10.05 4.23 -4.58
C GLY A 349 9.99 4.63 -6.07
N ARG A 350 10.10 3.68 -6.99
CA ARG A 350 10.15 3.91 -8.47
C ARG A 350 11.07 5.04 -8.92
N ILE A 351 12.25 5.12 -8.30
CA ILE A 351 13.21 6.20 -8.59
C ILE A 351 13.73 6.03 -10.02
N GLY A 352 13.55 7.11 -10.79
CA GLY A 352 13.76 7.14 -12.25
C GLY A 352 12.51 7.61 -13.00
N PHE A 353 11.31 7.39 -12.48
CA PHE A 353 10.08 7.92 -13.05
C PHE A 353 9.83 9.37 -12.64
N SER A 354 9.52 10.21 -13.63
CA SER A 354 8.88 11.51 -13.40
C SER A 354 7.42 11.34 -12.98
N ALA A 355 6.74 12.44 -12.64
CA ALA A 355 5.32 12.42 -12.34
C ALA A 355 4.48 11.92 -13.53
N ASP A 356 4.85 12.31 -14.76
CA ASP A 356 4.17 11.88 -15.98
C ASP A 356 4.42 10.38 -16.24
N ASP A 357 5.63 9.89 -15.96
CA ASP A 357 5.95 8.46 -16.08
C ASP A 357 5.18 7.62 -15.06
N LEU A 358 5.00 8.12 -13.83
CA LEU A 358 4.16 7.46 -12.83
C LEU A 358 2.72 7.35 -13.33
N ALA A 359 2.16 8.41 -13.91
CA ALA A 359 0.80 8.37 -14.47
C ALA A 359 0.67 7.39 -15.65
N ALA A 360 1.73 7.21 -16.44
CA ALA A 360 1.71 6.35 -17.63
C ALA A 360 2.04 4.88 -17.34
N TYR A 361 2.93 4.60 -16.38
CA TYR A 361 3.55 3.28 -16.24
C TYR A 361 3.43 2.67 -14.84
N SER A 362 2.91 3.39 -13.85
CA SER A 362 2.69 2.79 -12.53
C SER A 362 1.47 1.84 -12.56
N PRO A 363 1.53 0.70 -11.86
CA PRO A 363 0.42 -0.26 -11.83
C PRO A 363 -0.87 0.38 -11.29
N GLU A 364 -0.73 1.22 -10.25
CA GLU A 364 -1.88 1.84 -9.60
C GLU A 364 -2.63 2.88 -10.45
N ALA A 365 -1.99 3.36 -11.53
CA ALA A 365 -2.62 4.28 -12.46
C ALA A 365 -3.61 3.58 -13.40
N GLY A 366 -3.46 2.26 -13.61
CA GLY A 366 -4.30 1.49 -14.53
C GLY A 366 -4.28 2.01 -15.97
N ALA A 367 -3.22 2.72 -16.36
CA ALA A 367 -3.10 3.34 -17.67
C ALA A 367 -2.76 2.30 -18.75
N ASP A 368 -3.41 2.42 -19.90
CA ASP A 368 -3.11 1.59 -21.06
C ASP A 368 -1.78 2.04 -21.68
N VAL A 369 -0.88 1.07 -21.87
CA VAL A 369 0.44 1.24 -22.48
C VAL A 369 0.64 0.24 -23.60
N ARG A 370 1.38 0.63 -24.64
CA ARG A 370 1.75 -0.28 -25.73
C ARG A 370 3.24 -0.59 -25.66
N PRO A 371 3.63 -1.87 -25.50
CA PRO A 371 5.03 -2.27 -25.55
C PRO A 371 5.72 -1.85 -26.83
N LEU A 372 7.01 -1.55 -26.79
CA LEU A 372 7.81 -1.32 -27.98
C LEU A 372 8.47 -2.61 -28.46
N TRP A 373 8.65 -2.71 -29.76
CA TRP A 373 9.35 -3.80 -30.43
C TRP A 373 10.60 -3.26 -31.13
N ALA A 374 11.72 -3.94 -31.00
CA ALA A 374 12.98 -3.63 -31.69
C ALA A 374 13.54 -4.86 -32.41
N ALA A 375 14.21 -4.66 -33.54
CA ALA A 375 15.01 -5.68 -34.19
C ALA A 375 16.45 -5.64 -33.68
N VAL A 376 16.99 -6.80 -33.31
CA VAL A 376 18.38 -7.00 -32.88
C VAL A 376 19.06 -8.14 -33.64
N PRO A 377 20.34 -8.02 -34.04
CA PRO A 377 21.04 -9.06 -34.80
C PRO A 377 21.15 -10.39 -34.06
N LYS A 378 21.09 -11.50 -34.79
CA LYS A 378 21.12 -12.85 -34.22
C LYS A 378 22.47 -13.26 -33.62
N ASP A 379 23.57 -12.68 -34.09
CA ASP A 379 24.94 -12.98 -33.66
C ASP A 379 25.30 -12.37 -32.30
N VAL A 380 24.64 -11.28 -31.91
CA VAL A 380 24.84 -10.59 -30.62
C VAL A 380 23.61 -10.58 -29.72
N SER A 381 22.62 -11.42 -30.04
CA SER A 381 21.47 -11.70 -29.18
C SER A 381 21.29 -13.20 -29.02
N HIS A 382 20.48 -13.61 -28.06
CA HIS A 382 20.02 -14.98 -27.96
C HIS A 382 18.51 -14.99 -27.68
N LEU A 383 17.85 -16.02 -28.18
CA LEU A 383 16.50 -16.40 -27.80
C LEU A 383 16.57 -17.82 -27.24
N SER A 384 16.08 -18.01 -26.03
CA SER A 384 15.79 -19.31 -25.44
C SER A 384 14.27 -19.49 -25.46
N HIS A 385 13.83 -20.73 -25.60
CA HIS A 385 12.41 -21.09 -25.55
C HIS A 385 12.25 -22.49 -24.98
N SER A 386 11.02 -22.84 -24.60
CA SER A 386 10.65 -24.18 -24.15
C SER A 386 11.05 -25.23 -25.18
N ASP A 387 11.39 -26.44 -24.72
CA ASP A 387 11.79 -27.57 -25.57
C ASP A 387 10.67 -28.04 -26.53
N GLN A 388 9.42 -27.65 -26.25
CA GLN A 388 8.24 -27.96 -27.05
C GLN A 388 8.03 -27.01 -28.24
N LEU A 389 8.84 -25.95 -28.32
CA LEU A 389 8.73 -24.88 -29.29
C LEU A 389 9.98 -24.80 -30.18
N ASP A 390 9.81 -24.20 -31.35
CA ASP A 390 10.91 -23.65 -32.14
C ASP A 390 10.84 -22.11 -32.10
N GLU A 391 11.86 -21.42 -32.64
CA GLU A 391 11.94 -19.96 -32.62
C GLU A 391 10.70 -19.27 -33.24
N GLU A 392 10.17 -19.79 -34.36
CA GLU A 392 9.00 -19.18 -35.01
C GLU A 392 7.74 -19.38 -34.16
N ARG A 393 7.50 -20.60 -33.67
CA ARG A 393 6.35 -20.92 -32.83
C ARG A 393 6.38 -20.16 -31.51
N ALA A 394 7.56 -19.97 -30.93
CA ALA A 394 7.74 -19.15 -29.73
C ALA A 394 7.31 -17.70 -29.97
N TYR A 395 7.73 -17.07 -31.08
CA TYR A 395 7.30 -15.72 -31.42
C TYR A 395 5.82 -15.63 -31.74
N ARG A 396 5.25 -16.57 -32.48
CA ARG A 396 3.82 -16.58 -32.80
C ARG A 396 2.96 -16.72 -31.54
N LEU A 397 3.38 -17.57 -30.59
CA LEU A 397 2.71 -17.68 -29.29
C LEU A 397 2.84 -16.38 -28.48
N ALA A 398 4.03 -15.80 -28.44
CA ALA A 398 4.34 -14.58 -27.70
C ALA A 398 3.60 -13.33 -28.22
N LEU A 399 3.48 -13.20 -29.54
CA LEU A 399 3.00 -11.98 -30.21
C LEU A 399 1.57 -12.12 -30.74
N GLY A 400 1.13 -13.34 -31.04
CA GLY A 400 0.00 -13.58 -31.94
C GLY A 400 0.42 -13.47 -33.41
N ASP A 401 -0.29 -14.20 -34.28
CA ASP A 401 0.07 -14.31 -35.70
C ASP A 401 0.10 -12.97 -36.43
N ALA A 402 -0.94 -12.15 -36.25
CA ALA A 402 -1.06 -10.86 -36.93
C ALA A 402 0.06 -9.89 -36.54
N GLN A 403 0.40 -9.84 -35.24
CA GLN A 403 1.47 -8.98 -34.74
C GLN A 403 2.84 -9.47 -35.19
N TYR A 404 3.06 -10.79 -35.19
CA TYR A 404 4.29 -11.38 -35.71
C TYR A 404 4.49 -11.01 -37.18
N GLU A 405 3.50 -11.24 -38.04
CA GLU A 405 3.55 -10.93 -39.47
C GLU A 405 3.80 -9.44 -39.73
N ARG A 406 3.10 -8.56 -39.00
CA ARG A 406 3.30 -7.12 -39.06
C ARG A 406 4.74 -6.72 -38.73
N LEU A 407 5.33 -7.30 -37.70
CA LEU A 407 6.72 -7.00 -37.32
C LEU A 407 7.72 -7.53 -38.35
N GLN A 408 7.48 -8.71 -38.94
CA GLN A 408 8.30 -9.23 -40.03
C GLN A 408 8.28 -8.30 -41.26
N GLU A 409 7.11 -7.79 -41.64
CA GLU A 409 6.96 -6.81 -42.72
C GLU A 409 7.67 -5.50 -42.36
N ARG A 410 7.45 -5.00 -41.14
CA ARG A 410 8.05 -3.77 -40.66
C ARG A 410 9.57 -3.80 -40.68
N MET A 411 10.18 -4.93 -40.31
CA MET A 411 11.63 -5.14 -40.43
C MET A 411 12.11 -4.91 -41.86
N ARG A 412 11.42 -5.50 -42.86
CA ARG A 412 11.77 -5.33 -44.28
C ARG A 412 11.63 -3.89 -44.74
N GLU A 413 10.56 -3.20 -44.33
CA GLU A 413 10.33 -1.77 -44.65
C GLU A 413 11.46 -0.87 -44.14
N VAL A 414 11.99 -1.15 -42.95
CA VAL A 414 13.10 -0.40 -42.37
C VAL A 414 14.48 -0.92 -42.81
N GLY A 415 14.53 -1.83 -43.79
CA GLY A 415 15.77 -2.36 -44.35
C GLY A 415 16.52 -3.33 -43.43
N VAL A 416 15.81 -4.03 -42.55
CA VAL A 416 16.33 -5.08 -41.67
C VAL A 416 15.83 -6.44 -42.17
N GLU A 417 16.74 -7.38 -42.36
CA GLU A 417 16.42 -8.72 -42.86
C GLU A 417 15.97 -9.64 -41.72
N PRO A 418 14.71 -10.13 -41.70
CA PRO A 418 14.21 -10.91 -40.57
C PRO A 418 14.94 -12.23 -40.32
N SER A 419 15.51 -12.86 -41.35
CA SER A 419 16.29 -14.09 -41.16
C SER A 419 17.57 -13.89 -40.33
N THR A 420 18.08 -12.65 -40.23
CA THR A 420 19.32 -12.30 -39.52
C THR A 420 19.10 -11.57 -38.20
N HIS A 421 17.85 -11.27 -37.85
CA HIS A 421 17.50 -10.46 -36.69
C HIS A 421 16.40 -11.14 -35.86
N ARG A 422 16.25 -10.71 -34.62
CA ARG A 422 15.24 -11.14 -33.65
C ARG A 422 14.39 -9.96 -33.22
N VAL A 423 13.18 -10.24 -32.76
CA VAL A 423 12.27 -9.25 -32.19
C VAL A 423 12.46 -9.19 -30.68
N MET A 424 12.76 -8.00 -30.16
CA MET A 424 13.02 -7.71 -28.74
C MET A 424 11.90 -6.81 -28.19
N PRO A 425 11.19 -7.20 -27.11
CA PRO A 425 10.30 -6.30 -26.39
C PRO A 425 11.11 -5.26 -25.61
N LEU A 426 10.61 -4.03 -25.56
CA LEU A 426 11.17 -2.93 -24.78
C LEU A 426 10.05 -2.14 -24.12
N HIS A 427 10.30 -1.66 -22.91
CA HIS A 427 9.44 -0.68 -22.26
C HIS A 427 9.63 0.71 -22.91
N PRO A 428 8.59 1.53 -23.20
CA PRO A 428 8.74 2.88 -23.75
C PRO A 428 9.70 3.76 -22.96
N TRP A 429 9.54 3.84 -21.63
CA TRP A 429 10.51 4.51 -20.75
C TRP A 429 11.94 3.98 -20.89
N GLN A 430 12.14 2.65 -20.91
CA GLN A 430 13.47 2.07 -21.07
C GLN A 430 14.09 2.48 -22.42
N TRP A 431 13.29 2.53 -23.48
CA TRP A 431 13.73 3.03 -24.77
C TRP A 431 14.13 4.51 -24.72
N SER A 432 13.28 5.38 -24.17
CA SER A 432 13.50 6.83 -24.15
C SER A 432 14.70 7.21 -23.26
N GLU A 433 14.75 6.68 -22.04
CA GLU A 433 15.67 7.14 -20.99
C GLU A 433 17.00 6.39 -20.95
N ARG A 434 17.05 5.17 -21.48
CA ARG A 434 18.23 4.29 -21.36
C ARG A 434 18.75 3.81 -22.70
N VAL A 435 17.94 3.14 -23.53
CA VAL A 435 18.44 2.55 -24.79
C VAL A 435 18.97 3.63 -25.73
N ARG A 436 18.26 4.75 -25.89
CA ARG A 436 18.67 5.85 -26.78
C ARG A 436 19.89 6.63 -26.29
N THR A 437 20.26 6.53 -25.02
CA THR A 437 21.35 7.29 -24.40
C THR A 437 22.54 6.39 -24.09
N THR A 438 22.37 5.40 -23.22
CA THR A 438 23.39 4.43 -22.79
C THR A 438 23.86 3.54 -23.93
N PHE A 439 22.97 3.18 -24.86
CA PHE A 439 23.26 2.29 -26.00
C PHE A 439 23.18 3.04 -27.34
N ALA A 440 23.41 4.36 -27.32
CA ALA A 440 23.33 5.23 -28.49
C ALA A 440 24.23 4.76 -29.64
N GLU A 441 25.39 4.16 -29.34
CA GLU A 441 26.29 3.56 -30.33
C GLU A 441 25.60 2.44 -31.13
N ASP A 442 24.95 1.50 -30.43
CA ASP A 442 24.26 0.37 -31.04
C ASP A 442 23.02 0.81 -31.83
N VAL A 443 22.29 1.82 -31.33
CA VAL A 443 21.17 2.45 -32.05
C VAL A 443 21.66 3.17 -33.32
N ALA A 444 22.70 4.00 -33.22
CA ALA A 444 23.25 4.75 -34.35
C ALA A 444 23.82 3.85 -35.44
N ARG A 445 24.42 2.71 -35.05
CA ARG A 445 24.90 1.68 -35.99
C ARG A 445 23.81 0.72 -36.45
N ARG A 446 22.55 0.96 -36.10
CA ARG A 446 21.39 0.14 -36.47
C ARG A 446 21.51 -1.33 -36.05
N ARG A 447 22.22 -1.60 -34.94
CA ARG A 447 22.17 -2.90 -34.26
C ARG A 447 20.93 -3.03 -33.38
N ILE A 448 20.36 -1.92 -32.96
CA ILE A 448 19.04 -1.90 -32.32
C ILE A 448 18.16 -0.99 -33.18
N VAL A 449 17.18 -1.57 -33.87
CA VAL A 449 16.29 -0.83 -34.77
C VAL A 449 14.87 -0.88 -34.23
N LEU A 450 14.32 0.27 -33.83
CA LEU A 450 12.94 0.34 -33.35
C LEU A 450 11.96 0.01 -34.49
N LEU A 451 11.05 -0.93 -34.24
CA LEU A 451 10.02 -1.38 -35.17
C LEU A 451 8.69 -0.65 -34.94
N GLY A 452 8.37 -0.33 -33.68
CA GLY A 452 7.18 0.42 -33.28
C GLY A 452 6.51 -0.18 -32.05
N GLU A 453 5.29 0.28 -31.76
CA GLU A 453 4.46 -0.19 -30.65
C GLU A 453 3.71 -1.49 -30.99
N ASP A 454 3.31 -2.25 -29.96
CA ASP A 454 2.29 -3.30 -30.07
C ASP A 454 0.97 -2.75 -30.62
N THR A 455 0.13 -3.60 -31.21
CA THR A 455 -1.22 -3.18 -31.63
C THR A 455 -2.15 -3.04 -30.44
N ASP A 456 -1.93 -3.86 -29.42
CA ASP A 456 -2.84 -4.05 -28.32
C ASP A 456 -2.40 -3.25 -27.11
N ASN A 457 -3.39 -2.78 -26.36
CA ASN A 457 -3.19 -2.14 -25.09
C ASN A 457 -2.79 -3.17 -24.03
N HIS A 458 -1.85 -2.77 -23.19
CA HIS A 458 -1.40 -3.54 -22.05
C HIS A 458 -1.47 -2.67 -20.79
N ARG A 459 -1.41 -3.30 -19.61
CA ARG A 459 -1.30 -2.60 -18.33
C ARG A 459 -0.17 -3.16 -17.48
N ALA A 460 0.41 -2.31 -16.66
CA ALA A 460 1.45 -2.69 -15.73
C ALA A 460 0.90 -3.56 -14.59
N CYS A 461 1.46 -4.76 -14.43
CA CYS A 461 1.27 -5.59 -13.24
C CYS A 461 2.06 -5.00 -12.06
N GLN A 462 1.83 -5.47 -10.83
CA GLN A 462 2.47 -4.95 -9.61
C GLN A 462 4.02 -4.91 -9.66
N SER A 463 4.62 -5.79 -10.47
CA SER A 463 6.08 -5.82 -10.73
C SER A 463 6.61 -4.60 -11.50
N ILE A 464 5.71 -3.76 -12.02
CA ILE A 464 5.91 -2.59 -12.91
C ILE A 464 6.33 -2.99 -14.34
N ARG A 465 7.31 -3.89 -14.44
CA ARG A 465 7.98 -4.27 -15.70
C ARG A 465 7.37 -5.48 -16.41
N THR A 466 6.40 -6.14 -15.80
CA THR A 466 5.59 -7.22 -16.41
C THR A 466 4.24 -6.65 -16.77
N TRP A 467 3.80 -6.90 -18.00
CA TRP A 467 2.58 -6.33 -18.54
C TRP A 467 1.62 -7.41 -19.01
N THR A 468 0.34 -7.18 -18.71
CA THR A 468 -0.77 -8.01 -19.18
C THR A 468 -1.47 -7.32 -20.35
N ASN A 469 -1.90 -8.10 -21.34
CA ASN A 469 -2.68 -7.58 -22.46
C ASN A 469 -4.14 -7.42 -22.02
N VAL A 470 -4.73 -6.24 -22.23
CA VAL A 470 -6.12 -5.97 -21.83
C VAL A 470 -7.13 -6.17 -22.97
N ASP A 471 -6.67 -6.08 -24.22
CA ASP A 471 -7.52 -6.30 -25.40
C ASP A 471 -7.76 -7.81 -25.65
N ASP A 472 -6.75 -8.64 -25.36
CA ASP A 472 -6.83 -10.10 -25.33
C ASP A 472 -6.08 -10.65 -24.09
N PRO A 473 -6.78 -10.82 -22.95
CA PRO A 473 -6.18 -11.33 -21.71
C PRO A 473 -5.54 -12.71 -21.84
N ALA A 474 -5.89 -13.52 -22.85
CA ALA A 474 -5.29 -14.83 -23.06
C ALA A 474 -3.87 -14.75 -23.64
N ARG A 475 -3.48 -13.61 -24.24
CA ARG A 475 -2.12 -13.39 -24.74
C ARG A 475 -1.11 -13.43 -23.59
N PRO A 476 0.09 -14.00 -23.81
CA PRO A 476 1.17 -14.04 -22.82
C PRO A 476 1.50 -12.68 -22.20
N TYR A 477 1.89 -12.68 -20.92
CA TYR A 477 2.51 -11.49 -20.32
C TYR A 477 3.83 -11.18 -21.02
N VAL A 478 4.17 -9.90 -21.10
CA VAL A 478 5.46 -9.42 -21.57
C VAL A 478 6.22 -8.82 -20.39
N LYS A 479 7.39 -9.37 -20.06
CA LYS A 479 8.28 -8.81 -19.02
C LYS A 479 9.50 -8.20 -19.69
N THR A 480 9.83 -6.98 -19.31
CA THR A 480 10.91 -6.19 -19.94
C THR A 480 11.95 -5.75 -18.92
N ALA A 481 13.16 -5.47 -19.38
CA ALA A 481 14.15 -4.78 -18.54
C ALA A 481 13.68 -3.34 -18.29
N LEU A 482 13.74 -2.90 -17.02
CA LEU A 482 13.38 -1.54 -16.63
C LEU A 482 14.39 -1.00 -15.61
N ALA A 483 15.18 -0.01 -16.01
CA ALA A 483 16.23 0.57 -15.15
C ALA A 483 15.68 1.62 -14.16
N VAL A 484 14.57 1.29 -13.51
CA VAL A 484 13.95 2.03 -12.40
C VAL A 484 14.29 1.31 -11.10
N ARG A 485 14.63 2.08 -10.07
CA ARG A 485 14.93 1.53 -8.74
C ARG A 485 13.65 1.44 -7.92
N ASN A 486 13.36 0.27 -7.36
CA ASN A 486 12.23 0.05 -6.46
C ASN A 486 12.59 -0.99 -5.40
N MET A 487 12.41 -0.68 -4.12
CA MET A 487 12.72 -1.57 -2.99
C MET A 487 14.19 -2.02 -2.97
N GLY A 488 15.14 -1.11 -3.20
CA GLY A 488 16.57 -1.46 -3.19
C GLY A 488 17.07 -2.26 -4.40
N PHE A 489 16.25 -2.43 -5.45
CA PHE A 489 16.63 -3.12 -6.68
C PHE A 489 16.38 -2.27 -7.93
N VAL A 490 17.35 -2.25 -8.83
CA VAL A 490 17.10 -1.86 -10.22
C VAL A 490 16.37 -3.01 -10.91
N ARG A 491 15.21 -2.73 -11.52
CA ARG A 491 14.33 -3.73 -12.15
C ARG A 491 14.83 -4.20 -13.54
N GLY A 492 16.14 -4.45 -13.66
CA GLY A 492 16.79 -4.96 -14.87
C GLY A 492 16.63 -6.48 -15.05
N LEU A 493 16.77 -6.98 -16.28
CA LEU A 493 16.74 -8.41 -16.62
C LEU A 493 18.10 -8.84 -17.16
N SER A 494 18.68 -9.89 -16.60
CA SER A 494 20.01 -10.39 -17.00
C SER A 494 19.95 -11.26 -18.26
N PRO A 495 20.62 -10.87 -19.36
CA PRO A 495 20.77 -11.73 -20.55
C PRO A 495 21.40 -13.09 -20.21
N ALA A 496 22.26 -13.18 -19.19
CA ALA A 496 22.82 -14.46 -18.78
C ALA A 496 21.76 -15.39 -18.18
N TYR A 497 20.85 -14.86 -17.36
CA TYR A 497 19.76 -15.64 -16.75
C TYR A 497 18.73 -16.08 -17.79
N MET A 498 18.39 -15.19 -18.75
CA MET A 498 17.42 -15.46 -19.80
C MET A 498 17.74 -16.73 -20.59
N ARG A 499 19.02 -17.07 -20.79
CA ARG A 499 19.44 -18.30 -21.49
C ARG A 499 18.86 -19.57 -20.88
N ALA A 500 18.83 -19.66 -19.55
CA ALA A 500 18.36 -20.84 -18.82
C ALA A 500 16.89 -20.74 -18.38
N THR A 501 16.28 -19.54 -18.45
CA THR A 501 14.93 -19.29 -17.93
C THR A 501 13.88 -20.28 -18.45
N PRO A 502 13.69 -20.49 -19.77
CA PRO A 502 12.69 -21.44 -20.25
C PRO A 502 12.95 -22.89 -19.82
N ALA A 503 14.20 -23.35 -19.85
CA ALA A 503 14.56 -24.70 -19.42
C ALA A 503 14.29 -24.94 -17.93
N ILE A 504 14.53 -23.94 -17.07
CA ILE A 504 14.16 -23.98 -15.65
C ILE A 504 12.65 -24.09 -15.49
N ASN A 505 11.89 -23.32 -16.28
CA ASN A 505 10.43 -23.36 -16.25
C ASN A 505 9.88 -24.71 -16.71
N ASP A 506 10.43 -25.30 -17.78
CA ASP A 506 10.06 -26.64 -18.25
C ASP A 506 10.32 -27.70 -17.16
N TYR A 507 11.48 -27.62 -16.50
CA TYR A 507 11.82 -28.50 -15.38
C TYR A 507 10.82 -28.36 -14.21
N VAL A 508 10.54 -27.14 -13.77
CA VAL A 508 9.58 -26.90 -12.67
C VAL A 508 8.17 -27.34 -13.06
N ALA A 509 7.71 -27.01 -14.27
CA ALA A 509 6.42 -27.46 -14.78
C ALA A 509 6.32 -28.98 -14.86
N SER A 510 7.42 -29.67 -15.21
CA SER A 510 7.46 -31.14 -15.22
C SER A 510 7.26 -31.75 -13.83
N ILE A 511 7.75 -31.08 -12.78
CA ILE A 511 7.51 -31.51 -11.39
C ILE A 511 6.06 -31.23 -11.02
N VAL A 512 5.61 -30.00 -11.18
CA VAL A 512 4.29 -29.55 -10.69
C VAL A 512 3.16 -30.28 -11.39
N ARG A 513 3.19 -30.38 -12.72
CA ARG A 513 2.09 -30.92 -13.53
C ARG A 513 1.97 -32.46 -13.50
N HIS A 514 2.93 -33.15 -12.90
CA HIS A 514 2.90 -34.62 -12.73
C HIS A 514 2.85 -35.05 -11.25
N ASP A 515 2.61 -34.10 -10.34
CA ASP A 515 2.48 -34.38 -8.91
C ASP A 515 1.02 -34.45 -8.48
N ALA A 516 0.58 -35.63 -8.03
CA ALA A 516 -0.82 -35.86 -7.64
C ALA A 516 -1.26 -34.97 -6.45
N THR A 517 -0.35 -34.59 -5.57
CA THR A 517 -0.65 -33.73 -4.41
C THR A 517 -0.94 -32.31 -4.87
N LEU A 518 -0.11 -31.80 -5.80
CA LEU A 518 -0.26 -30.45 -6.35
C LEU A 518 -1.48 -30.37 -7.28
N GLU A 519 -1.73 -31.41 -8.08
CA GLU A 519 -2.93 -31.52 -8.90
C GLU A 519 -4.21 -31.49 -8.04
N ALA A 520 -4.24 -32.27 -6.95
CA ALA A 520 -5.38 -32.29 -6.03
C ALA A 520 -5.63 -30.93 -5.34
N ALA A 521 -4.56 -30.17 -5.08
CA ALA A 521 -4.63 -28.82 -4.53
C ALA A 521 -4.99 -27.74 -5.58
N GLY A 522 -5.12 -28.10 -6.86
CA GLY A 522 -5.37 -27.15 -7.95
C GLY A 522 -4.20 -26.20 -8.22
N PHE A 523 -2.98 -26.60 -7.85
CA PHE A 523 -1.76 -25.80 -7.98
C PHE A 523 -1.08 -26.05 -9.33
N ASP A 524 -0.75 -24.98 -10.04
CA ASP A 524 -0.03 -25.05 -11.33
C ASP A 524 0.94 -23.85 -11.46
N VAL A 525 1.68 -23.79 -12.56
CA VAL A 525 2.69 -22.75 -12.84
C VAL A 525 2.39 -22.04 -14.16
N LEU A 526 2.70 -20.74 -14.21
CA LEU A 526 2.72 -19.93 -15.44
C LEU A 526 4.14 -19.86 -15.98
N THR A 527 4.42 -20.61 -17.04
CA THR A 527 5.80 -20.76 -17.52
C THR A 527 6.28 -19.56 -18.33
N GLU A 528 7.52 -19.16 -18.10
CA GLU A 528 8.28 -18.22 -18.92
C GLU A 528 8.84 -18.96 -20.14
N PHE A 529 7.95 -19.31 -21.07
CA PHE A 529 8.23 -20.23 -22.17
C PHE A 529 9.20 -19.67 -23.23
N ALA A 530 9.50 -18.37 -23.23
CA ALA A 530 10.47 -17.76 -24.13
C ALA A 530 11.15 -16.56 -23.46
N ALA A 531 12.46 -16.40 -23.70
CA ALA A 531 13.25 -15.29 -23.18
C ALA A 531 14.32 -14.85 -24.18
N ILE A 532 14.58 -13.55 -24.24
CA ILE A 532 15.52 -12.94 -25.17
C ILE A 532 16.46 -11.97 -24.44
N GLY A 533 17.74 -11.97 -24.79
CA GLY A 533 18.71 -11.03 -24.25
C GLY A 533 19.70 -10.53 -25.30
N TYR A 534 20.07 -9.25 -25.19
CA TYR A 534 21.05 -8.59 -26.06
C TYR A 534 22.39 -8.46 -25.35
N THR A 535 23.49 -8.75 -26.07
CA THR A 535 24.86 -8.70 -25.55
C THR A 535 25.83 -8.04 -26.55
N GLY A 536 25.32 -7.25 -27.49
CA GLY A 536 26.13 -6.60 -28.53
C GLY A 536 26.76 -5.27 -28.11
N ASP A 537 26.34 -4.74 -26.96
CA ASP A 537 26.81 -3.48 -26.41
C ASP A 537 28.24 -3.55 -25.87
N VAL A 538 28.79 -2.39 -25.51
CA VAL A 538 30.16 -2.30 -24.98
C VAL A 538 30.33 -3.00 -23.63
N PHE A 539 29.32 -3.02 -22.77
CA PHE A 539 29.45 -3.58 -21.42
C PHE A 539 29.64 -5.10 -21.48
N HIS A 540 28.85 -5.78 -22.32
CA HIS A 540 29.01 -7.21 -22.54
C HIS A 540 30.28 -7.55 -23.33
N ARG A 541 30.63 -6.78 -24.36
CA ARG A 541 31.86 -7.01 -25.15
C ARG A 541 33.13 -6.93 -24.30
N GLU A 542 33.14 -6.04 -23.31
CA GLU A 542 34.27 -5.85 -22.38
C GLU A 542 34.13 -6.68 -21.09
N ASN A 543 33.13 -7.58 -20.99
CA ASN A 543 32.86 -8.42 -19.81
C ASN A 543 32.71 -7.62 -18.50
N LEU A 544 32.10 -6.43 -18.57
CA LEU A 544 31.82 -5.62 -17.40
C LEU A 544 30.63 -6.20 -16.61
N THR A 545 30.60 -5.91 -15.32
CA THR A 545 29.48 -6.23 -14.43
C THR A 545 28.81 -4.95 -13.96
N GLY A 546 27.49 -5.00 -13.70
CA GLY A 546 26.73 -3.87 -13.18
C GLY A 546 25.30 -3.81 -13.71
N PRO A 547 24.51 -2.79 -13.32
CA PRO A 547 23.13 -2.64 -13.77
C PRO A 547 22.99 -2.50 -15.29
N GLN A 548 24.00 -1.97 -15.98
CA GLN A 548 23.99 -1.73 -17.43
C GLN A 548 23.88 -3.02 -18.23
N THR A 549 24.46 -4.13 -17.75
CA THR A 549 24.34 -5.43 -18.42
C THR A 549 22.94 -6.04 -18.30
N LYS A 550 22.06 -5.43 -17.51
CA LYS A 550 20.69 -5.89 -17.26
C LYS A 550 19.62 -4.98 -17.90
N MET A 551 20.01 -4.12 -18.84
CA MET A 551 19.14 -3.08 -19.40
C MET A 551 18.43 -3.46 -20.72
N ILE A 552 18.80 -4.55 -21.38
CA ILE A 552 18.20 -4.98 -22.66
C ILE A 552 17.98 -6.50 -22.67
N ALA A 553 16.82 -6.89 -22.16
CA ALA A 553 16.31 -8.25 -22.19
C ALA A 553 14.79 -8.22 -22.01
N GLY A 554 14.14 -9.33 -22.34
CA GLY A 554 12.73 -9.54 -22.07
C GLY A 554 12.35 -11.01 -22.13
N LEU A 555 11.15 -11.31 -21.66
CA LEU A 555 10.58 -12.66 -21.70
C LEU A 555 9.07 -12.63 -21.87
N TRP A 556 8.52 -13.77 -22.26
CA TRP A 556 7.10 -14.01 -22.37
C TRP A 556 6.68 -15.11 -21.42
N ARG A 557 5.56 -14.89 -20.73
CA ARG A 557 5.02 -15.82 -19.74
C ARG A 557 3.58 -16.19 -20.07
N GLU A 558 3.19 -17.44 -19.86
CA GLU A 558 1.79 -17.87 -19.96
C GLU A 558 0.86 -16.92 -19.18
N SER A 559 -0.29 -16.58 -19.76
CA SER A 559 -1.29 -15.75 -19.08
C SER A 559 -2.07 -16.56 -18.05
N ALA A 560 -2.40 -15.95 -16.92
CA ALA A 560 -3.34 -16.56 -15.98
C ALA A 560 -4.70 -16.79 -16.65
N ALA A 561 -5.17 -15.86 -17.50
CA ALA A 561 -6.48 -15.97 -18.13
C ALA A 561 -6.55 -17.16 -19.11
N SER A 562 -5.46 -17.46 -19.83
CA SER A 562 -5.44 -18.62 -20.74
C SER A 562 -5.35 -19.97 -20.04
N ARG A 563 -4.88 -19.98 -18.79
CA ARG A 563 -4.76 -21.19 -17.94
C ARG A 563 -5.94 -21.38 -17.00
N THR A 564 -6.77 -20.35 -16.81
CA THR A 564 -7.93 -20.40 -15.91
C THR A 564 -9.08 -21.16 -16.58
N PRO A 565 -9.60 -22.24 -15.96
CA PRO A 565 -10.73 -22.97 -16.50
C PRO A 565 -12.00 -22.12 -16.64
N GLU A 566 -12.90 -22.54 -17.52
CA GLU A 566 -14.21 -21.89 -17.68
C GLU A 566 -14.99 -21.90 -16.35
N GLY A 567 -15.63 -20.77 -16.03
CA GLY A 567 -16.35 -20.57 -14.77
C GLY A 567 -15.44 -20.34 -13.54
N GLU A 568 -14.14 -20.11 -13.75
CA GLU A 568 -13.22 -19.63 -12.71
C GLU A 568 -12.70 -18.23 -13.05
N GLN A 569 -12.24 -17.51 -12.03
CA GLN A 569 -11.57 -16.21 -12.12
C GLN A 569 -10.15 -16.33 -11.58
N ALA A 570 -9.25 -15.46 -12.02
CA ALA A 570 -7.89 -15.35 -11.51
C ALA A 570 -7.66 -13.97 -10.88
N MET A 571 -6.98 -13.93 -9.73
CA MET A 571 -6.60 -12.66 -9.09
C MET A 571 -5.26 -12.78 -8.35
N THR A 572 -4.53 -11.69 -8.21
CA THR A 572 -3.33 -11.65 -7.36
C THR A 572 -3.67 -11.99 -5.91
N MET A 573 -2.83 -12.80 -5.25
CA MET A 573 -2.99 -13.10 -3.82
C MET A 573 -2.80 -11.86 -2.94
N ALA A 574 -2.04 -10.87 -3.39
CA ALA A 574 -1.88 -9.58 -2.71
C ALA A 574 -3.23 -8.90 -2.40
N ALA A 575 -4.28 -9.19 -3.20
CA ALA A 575 -5.62 -8.67 -3.00
C ALA A 575 -6.22 -9.10 -1.65
N LEU A 576 -5.81 -10.22 -1.07
CA LEU A 576 -6.28 -10.63 0.27
C LEU A 576 -5.82 -9.69 1.39
N LEU A 577 -4.75 -8.91 1.17
CA LEU A 577 -4.27 -7.90 2.11
C LEU A 577 -4.80 -6.49 1.80
N HIS A 578 -5.59 -6.34 0.74
CA HIS A 578 -6.09 -5.04 0.30
C HIS A 578 -7.22 -4.55 1.21
N ARG A 579 -7.12 -3.29 1.62
CA ARG A 579 -8.25 -2.48 2.09
C ARG A 579 -8.50 -1.36 1.08
N ASP A 580 -9.77 -1.15 0.76
CA ASP A 580 -10.19 -0.07 -0.12
C ASP A 580 -10.05 1.31 0.58
N PRO A 581 -10.23 2.44 -0.13
CA PRO A 581 -10.14 3.78 0.45
C PRO A 581 -11.12 4.05 1.61
N HIS A 582 -12.13 3.20 1.80
CA HIS A 582 -13.10 3.31 2.89
C HIS A 582 -12.76 2.38 4.08
N GLY A 583 -11.67 1.62 3.96
CA GLY A 583 -11.14 0.73 4.99
C GLY A 583 -11.73 -0.67 4.97
N ARG A 584 -12.59 -1.01 4.00
CA ARG A 584 -13.16 -2.35 3.88
C ARG A 584 -12.15 -3.29 3.24
N ALA A 585 -11.89 -4.45 3.85
CA ALA A 585 -10.96 -5.42 3.31
C ALA A 585 -11.58 -6.27 2.20
N PHE A 586 -10.81 -6.54 1.16
CA PHE A 586 -11.29 -7.33 0.01
C PHE A 586 -11.51 -8.80 0.36
N VAL A 587 -10.65 -9.38 1.21
CA VAL A 587 -10.87 -10.76 1.72
C VAL A 587 -12.20 -10.89 2.46
N THR A 588 -12.64 -9.84 3.14
CA THR A 588 -13.92 -9.86 3.86
C THR A 588 -15.10 -9.91 2.88
N GLU A 589 -15.05 -9.13 1.80
CA GLU A 589 -16.05 -9.19 0.72
C GLU A 589 -16.06 -10.57 0.05
N LEU A 590 -14.89 -11.16 -0.22
CA LEU A 590 -14.79 -12.50 -0.81
C LEU A 590 -15.42 -13.58 0.08
N VAL A 591 -15.13 -13.55 1.38
CA VAL A 591 -15.71 -14.50 2.35
C VAL A 591 -17.22 -14.37 2.38
N GLU A 592 -17.75 -13.15 2.47
CA GLU A 592 -19.20 -12.91 2.50
C GLU A 592 -19.88 -13.33 1.19
N ALA A 593 -19.32 -12.96 0.04
CA ALA A 593 -19.85 -13.30 -1.27
C ALA A 593 -19.81 -14.81 -1.55
N SER A 594 -18.85 -15.55 -0.99
CA SER A 594 -18.73 -17.00 -1.15
C SER A 594 -19.87 -17.80 -0.47
N GLY A 595 -20.56 -17.17 0.48
CA GLY A 595 -21.57 -17.79 1.34
C GLY A 595 -21.02 -18.83 2.33
N LEU A 596 -19.70 -18.99 2.43
CA LEU A 596 -19.05 -19.90 3.37
C LEU A 596 -18.85 -19.27 4.74
N LYS A 597 -18.64 -20.10 5.76
CA LYS A 597 -18.08 -19.60 7.03
C LYS A 597 -16.62 -19.21 6.81
N ALA A 598 -16.15 -18.17 7.49
CA ALA A 598 -14.78 -17.68 7.36
C ALA A 598 -13.71 -18.78 7.53
N ARG A 599 -13.90 -19.70 8.48
CA ARG A 599 -12.99 -20.83 8.70
C ARG A 599 -12.95 -21.81 7.52
N GLU A 600 -14.10 -22.09 6.91
CA GLU A 600 -14.21 -22.98 5.74
C GLU A 600 -13.56 -22.34 4.50
N TRP A 601 -13.77 -21.03 4.31
CA TRP A 601 -13.10 -20.28 3.25
C TRP A 601 -11.58 -20.25 3.45
N LEU A 602 -11.12 -19.98 4.68
CA LEU A 602 -9.71 -20.00 5.03
C LEU A 602 -9.08 -21.36 4.76
N ARG A 603 -9.76 -22.47 5.10
CA ARG A 603 -9.29 -23.83 4.78
C ARG A 603 -9.01 -23.99 3.29
N GLY A 604 -9.97 -23.64 2.43
CA GLY A 604 -9.81 -23.75 0.97
C GLY A 604 -8.65 -22.92 0.44
N TYR A 605 -8.46 -21.70 0.98
CA TYR A 605 -7.30 -20.87 0.66
C TYR A 605 -5.97 -21.54 1.07
N LEU A 606 -5.86 -22.02 2.30
CA LEU A 606 -4.63 -22.64 2.80
C LEU A 606 -4.31 -23.95 2.09
N ASP A 607 -5.32 -24.74 1.69
CA ASP A 607 -5.14 -25.95 0.89
C ASP A 607 -4.62 -25.63 -0.52
N ALA A 608 -5.03 -24.50 -1.11
CA ALA A 608 -4.56 -24.07 -2.43
C ALA A 608 -3.18 -23.35 -2.41
N TYR A 609 -2.71 -22.92 -1.24
CA TYR A 609 -1.50 -22.10 -1.09
C TYR A 609 -0.45 -22.73 -0.17
N VAL A 610 -0.76 -22.91 1.12
CA VAL A 610 0.20 -23.38 2.13
C VAL A 610 0.55 -24.85 1.92
N LEU A 611 -0.43 -25.70 1.63
CA LEU A 611 -0.19 -27.13 1.38
C LEU A 611 0.78 -27.36 0.20
N PRO A 612 0.61 -26.72 -0.98
CA PRO A 612 1.59 -26.80 -2.06
C PRO A 612 3.00 -26.33 -1.67
N VAL A 613 3.12 -25.24 -0.91
CA VAL A 613 4.43 -24.75 -0.42
C VAL A 613 5.09 -25.81 0.47
N VAL A 614 4.36 -26.34 1.46
CA VAL A 614 4.85 -27.39 2.36
C VAL A 614 5.29 -28.61 1.55
N HIS A 615 4.47 -29.06 0.60
CA HIS A 615 4.79 -30.22 -0.24
C HIS A 615 6.04 -30.00 -1.10
N MET A 616 6.16 -28.84 -1.75
CA MET A 616 7.32 -28.53 -2.59
C MET A 616 8.61 -28.45 -1.79
N LEU A 617 8.60 -27.86 -0.59
CA LEU A 617 9.78 -27.80 0.27
C LEU A 617 10.15 -29.18 0.85
N SER A 618 9.18 -29.95 1.32
CA SER A 618 9.40 -31.24 1.98
C SER A 618 9.73 -32.36 1.00
N ALA A 619 8.88 -32.58 -0.02
CA ALA A 619 9.00 -33.71 -0.94
C ALA A 619 9.91 -33.41 -2.14
N ARG A 620 9.90 -32.16 -2.61
CA ARG A 620 10.61 -31.77 -3.84
C ARG A 620 11.85 -30.92 -3.59
N ARG A 621 12.13 -30.49 -2.35
CA ARG A 621 13.20 -29.52 -2.04
C ARG A 621 13.22 -28.31 -2.98
N LEU A 622 12.04 -27.89 -3.44
CA LEU A 622 11.88 -26.79 -4.37
C LEU A 622 11.38 -25.59 -3.57
N ALA A 623 12.23 -24.59 -3.41
CA ALA A 623 11.86 -23.31 -2.83
C ALA A 623 11.63 -22.29 -3.95
N PHE A 624 10.80 -21.31 -3.63
CA PHE A 624 10.42 -20.19 -4.48
C PHE A 624 10.03 -19.04 -3.56
N ILE A 625 9.61 -17.90 -4.11
CA ILE A 625 9.18 -16.75 -3.33
C ILE A 625 7.64 -16.64 -3.39
N PRO A 626 6.90 -17.28 -2.45
CA PRO A 626 5.44 -17.37 -2.43
C PRO A 626 4.73 -16.09 -1.94
N HIS A 627 5.27 -14.89 -2.19
CA HIS A 627 4.65 -13.65 -1.72
C HIS A 627 3.41 -13.27 -2.54
N GLY A 628 2.61 -12.33 -2.02
CA GLY A 628 1.33 -11.89 -2.60
C GLY A 628 1.33 -11.62 -4.11
N GLU A 629 2.39 -11.02 -4.63
CA GLU A 629 2.51 -10.73 -6.06
C GLU A 629 2.74 -12.00 -6.91
N ASN A 630 3.46 -13.02 -6.43
CA ASN A 630 3.88 -14.18 -7.23
C ASN A 630 2.88 -15.34 -7.23
N ILE A 631 1.83 -15.22 -6.42
CA ILE A 631 0.73 -16.17 -6.38
C ILE A 631 -0.51 -15.53 -6.99
N ILE A 632 -1.11 -16.22 -7.95
CA ILE A 632 -2.40 -15.85 -8.54
C ILE A 632 -3.42 -16.90 -8.11
N LEU A 633 -4.41 -16.50 -7.33
CA LEU A 633 -5.47 -17.38 -6.84
C LEU A 633 -6.48 -17.63 -7.95
N ARG A 634 -6.96 -18.87 -8.02
CA ARG A 634 -8.12 -19.25 -8.84
C ARG A 634 -9.35 -19.30 -7.96
N LEU A 635 -10.41 -18.65 -8.41
CA LEU A 635 -11.67 -18.54 -7.69
C LEU A 635 -12.82 -19.17 -8.48
N ARG A 636 -13.72 -19.85 -7.77
CA ARG A 636 -15.06 -20.21 -8.28
C ARG A 636 -16.09 -19.79 -7.25
N ASP A 637 -17.08 -19.00 -7.66
CA ASP A 637 -18.10 -18.46 -6.75
C ASP A 637 -17.47 -17.78 -5.51
N HIS A 638 -16.40 -17.00 -5.74
CA HIS A 638 -15.58 -16.30 -4.73
C HIS A 638 -14.86 -17.22 -3.71
N ARG A 639 -14.76 -18.52 -3.97
CA ARG A 639 -14.01 -19.50 -3.17
C ARG A 639 -12.69 -19.83 -3.84
N VAL A 640 -11.62 -19.96 -3.07
CA VAL A 640 -10.33 -20.39 -3.60
C VAL A 640 -10.40 -21.88 -3.98
N VAL A 641 -10.08 -22.20 -5.23
CA VAL A 641 -10.09 -23.56 -5.78
C VAL A 641 -8.73 -24.02 -6.29
N GLY A 642 -7.73 -23.15 -6.26
CA GLY A 642 -6.37 -23.43 -6.71
C GLY A 642 -5.52 -22.16 -6.79
N ALA A 643 -4.28 -22.31 -7.23
CA ALA A 643 -3.36 -21.19 -7.37
C ALA A 643 -2.36 -21.43 -8.51
N PHE A 644 -1.87 -20.34 -9.09
CA PHE A 644 -0.75 -20.33 -10.00
C PHE A 644 0.47 -19.67 -9.37
N LEU A 645 1.65 -20.26 -9.56
CA LEU A 645 2.94 -19.64 -9.28
C LEU A 645 3.53 -19.00 -10.55
N LYS A 646 4.12 -17.80 -10.39
CA LYS A 646 4.87 -17.09 -11.44
C LYS A 646 6.26 -16.66 -10.97
N ASP A 647 7.05 -16.07 -11.88
CA ASP A 647 8.42 -15.58 -11.65
C ASP A 647 9.41 -16.69 -11.25
N ILE A 648 9.42 -17.77 -12.05
CA ILE A 648 10.15 -19.01 -11.74
C ILE A 648 11.64 -18.88 -12.07
N GLY A 649 11.99 -18.40 -13.27
CA GLY A 649 13.36 -18.47 -13.77
C GLY A 649 14.36 -17.65 -12.94
N GLU A 650 13.93 -16.57 -12.30
CA GLU A 650 14.79 -15.74 -11.46
C GLU A 650 14.80 -16.18 -9.98
N GLU A 651 13.71 -16.79 -9.47
CA GLU A 651 13.48 -16.92 -8.03
C GLU A 651 13.47 -18.37 -7.50
N VAL A 652 13.38 -19.39 -8.37
CA VAL A 652 13.32 -20.78 -7.91
C VAL A 652 14.69 -21.29 -7.45
N GLY A 653 14.70 -21.99 -6.31
CA GLY A 653 15.87 -22.66 -5.77
C GLY A 653 15.61 -24.14 -5.56
N LEU A 654 16.49 -24.99 -6.08
CA LEU A 654 16.53 -26.40 -5.74
C LEU A 654 17.48 -26.58 -4.56
N MET A 655 16.91 -26.81 -3.39
CA MET A 655 17.65 -26.91 -2.14
C MET A 655 18.33 -28.26 -2.02
N ASP A 656 19.65 -28.24 -1.87
CA ASP A 656 20.47 -29.43 -1.62
C ASP A 656 20.95 -29.43 -0.16
N ASP A 657 20.50 -30.43 0.59
CA ASP A 657 20.93 -30.69 1.97
C ASP A 657 22.06 -31.73 2.05
N GLY A 658 22.64 -32.11 0.90
CA GLY A 658 23.73 -33.06 0.77
C GLY A 658 23.30 -34.52 0.92
N THR A 659 22.01 -34.81 1.07
CA THR A 659 21.51 -36.18 1.29
C THR A 659 21.21 -36.96 0.01
N SER A 660 21.20 -36.31 -1.16
CA SER A 660 20.91 -36.95 -2.45
C SER A 660 21.74 -36.35 -3.61
N PRO A 661 23.08 -36.49 -3.60
CA PRO A 661 23.97 -35.90 -4.61
C PRO A 661 23.66 -36.37 -6.04
N GLU A 662 23.17 -37.60 -6.22
CA GLU A 662 22.76 -38.14 -7.51
C GLU A 662 21.64 -37.33 -8.16
N ARG A 663 20.80 -36.65 -7.36
CA ARG A 663 19.72 -35.79 -7.86
C ARG A 663 20.29 -34.54 -8.53
N VAL A 664 21.32 -33.94 -7.94
CA VAL A 664 21.99 -32.76 -8.49
C VAL A 664 22.79 -33.13 -9.75
N GLU A 665 23.46 -34.28 -9.74
CA GLU A 665 24.22 -34.78 -10.90
C GLU A 665 23.32 -35.03 -12.12
N ALA A 666 22.09 -35.51 -11.89
CA ALA A 666 21.10 -35.78 -12.95
C ALA A 666 20.55 -34.52 -13.63
N LEU A 667 20.74 -33.33 -13.05
CA LEU A 667 20.24 -32.09 -13.64
C LEU A 667 21.02 -31.70 -14.91
N PRO A 668 20.31 -31.25 -15.97
CA PRO A 668 20.94 -30.60 -17.12
C PRO A 668 21.88 -29.47 -16.69
N ALA A 669 23.06 -29.41 -17.30
CA ALA A 669 24.11 -28.45 -16.93
C ALA A 669 23.62 -26.99 -16.95
N GLU A 670 22.72 -26.66 -17.88
CA GLU A 670 22.15 -25.32 -18.06
C GLU A 670 21.25 -24.85 -16.91
N ILE A 671 20.60 -25.76 -16.17
CA ILE A 671 19.71 -25.40 -15.05
C ILE A 671 20.39 -25.52 -13.68
N ARG A 672 21.62 -26.06 -13.60
CA ARG A 672 22.33 -26.28 -12.32
C ARG A 672 22.54 -25.01 -11.48
N ARG A 673 22.41 -23.82 -12.08
CA ARG A 673 22.49 -22.54 -11.35
C ARG A 673 21.41 -22.36 -10.28
N ILE A 674 20.31 -23.11 -10.35
CA ILE A 674 19.24 -23.03 -9.34
C ILE A 674 19.54 -23.88 -8.10
N VAL A 675 20.61 -24.68 -8.11
CA VAL A 675 20.98 -25.53 -6.96
C VAL A 675 21.56 -24.64 -5.87
N VAL A 676 21.00 -24.74 -4.66
CA VAL A 676 21.40 -23.96 -3.50
C VAL A 676 21.65 -24.90 -2.33
N GLU A 677 22.86 -24.85 -1.78
CA GLU A 677 23.17 -25.61 -0.56
C GLU A 677 22.46 -24.98 0.64
N ALA A 678 21.68 -25.79 1.38
CA ALA A 678 20.89 -25.30 2.51
C ALA A 678 20.67 -26.40 3.56
N SER A 679 20.72 -26.02 4.84
CA SER A 679 20.33 -26.93 5.91
C SER A 679 18.81 -27.15 5.93
N SER A 680 18.31 -28.25 6.52
CA SER A 680 16.86 -28.46 6.67
C SER A 680 16.17 -27.32 7.44
N ALA A 681 16.87 -26.64 8.35
CA ALA A 681 16.35 -25.46 9.03
C ALA A 681 16.23 -24.26 8.09
N ASP A 682 17.21 -24.05 7.20
CA ASP A 682 17.15 -22.98 6.20
C ASP A 682 16.06 -23.24 5.15
N ILE A 683 15.86 -24.49 4.73
CA ILE A 683 14.77 -24.85 3.82
C ILE A 683 13.40 -24.55 4.44
N ALA A 684 13.22 -24.83 5.74
CA ALA A 684 11.99 -24.51 6.46
C ALA A 684 11.73 -22.99 6.56
N LEU A 685 12.76 -22.14 6.45
CA LEU A 685 12.57 -20.69 6.39
C LEU A 685 11.78 -20.23 5.16
N GLY A 686 11.74 -21.01 4.07
CA GLY A 686 10.85 -20.69 2.93
C GLY A 686 9.37 -20.69 3.32
N LEU A 687 8.96 -21.54 4.26
CA LEU A 687 7.62 -21.48 4.85
C LEU A 687 7.52 -20.37 5.90
N PHE A 688 8.46 -20.33 6.84
CA PHE A 688 8.35 -19.42 7.98
C PHE A 688 8.49 -17.95 7.60
N THR A 689 9.44 -17.62 6.72
CA THR A 689 9.72 -16.25 6.29
C THR A 689 8.73 -15.81 5.23
N ASP A 690 8.63 -16.55 4.12
CA ASP A 690 7.91 -16.01 2.95
C ASP A 690 6.39 -16.20 3.04
N VAL A 691 5.93 -17.22 3.79
CA VAL A 691 4.50 -17.50 3.98
C VAL A 691 4.01 -16.97 5.33
N PHE A 692 4.55 -17.45 6.45
CA PHE A 692 4.02 -17.11 7.77
C PHE A 692 4.29 -15.64 8.09
N ASP A 693 5.56 -15.24 8.08
CA ASP A 693 5.99 -13.91 8.47
C ASP A 693 5.81 -12.85 7.36
N GLY A 694 5.90 -13.28 6.10
CA GLY A 694 5.84 -12.42 4.91
C GLY A 694 4.42 -12.19 4.38
N PHE A 695 3.45 -13.02 4.77
CA PHE A 695 2.08 -12.91 4.26
C PHE A 695 0.99 -13.15 5.32
N LEU A 696 0.96 -14.34 5.95
CA LEU A 696 -0.11 -14.70 6.90
C LEU A 696 -0.11 -13.82 8.15
N ARG A 697 1.06 -13.29 8.55
CA ARG A 697 1.21 -12.28 9.61
C ARG A 697 0.34 -11.05 9.40
N PHE A 698 0.06 -10.69 8.16
CA PHE A 698 -0.80 -9.55 7.79
C PHE A 698 -2.25 -9.96 7.55
N LEU A 699 -2.47 -11.14 6.97
CA LEU A 699 -3.82 -11.64 6.70
C LEU A 699 -4.60 -11.94 7.99
N ALA A 700 -3.95 -12.52 9.00
CA ALA A 700 -4.60 -12.88 10.26
C ALA A 700 -5.21 -11.66 10.99
N PRO A 701 -4.47 -10.55 11.23
CA PRO A 701 -5.05 -9.33 11.80
C PRO A 701 -6.25 -8.78 11.02
N ILE A 702 -6.22 -8.81 9.68
CA ILE A 702 -7.34 -8.32 8.86
C ILE A 702 -8.63 -9.09 9.17
N LEU A 703 -8.57 -10.43 9.15
CA LEU A 703 -9.74 -11.28 9.46
C LEU A 703 -10.19 -11.13 10.91
N VAL A 704 -9.27 -10.85 11.84
CA VAL A 704 -9.59 -10.63 13.25
C VAL A 704 -10.28 -9.29 13.49
N GLU A 705 -9.83 -8.24 12.83
CA GLU A 705 -10.38 -6.88 13.00
C GLU A 705 -11.72 -6.70 12.32
N ASP A 706 -11.91 -7.38 11.20
CA ASP A 706 -13.20 -7.42 10.51
C ASP A 706 -14.19 -8.39 11.20
N GLY A 707 -13.77 -9.06 12.29
CA GLY A 707 -14.64 -9.89 13.14
C GLY A 707 -15.00 -11.25 12.53
N LEU A 708 -14.25 -11.71 11.53
CA LEU A 708 -14.50 -12.98 10.84
C LEU A 708 -13.95 -14.19 11.60
N LEU A 709 -12.79 -14.06 12.25
CA LEU A 709 -12.12 -15.12 13.00
C LEU A 709 -11.43 -14.56 14.24
N THR A 710 -11.18 -15.40 15.23
CA THR A 710 -10.16 -15.13 16.25
C THR A 710 -8.78 -15.51 15.73
N GLU A 711 -7.74 -14.91 16.32
CA GLU A 711 -6.35 -15.22 15.96
C GLU A 711 -6.01 -16.71 16.20
N ALA A 712 -6.55 -17.29 17.27
CA ALA A 712 -6.39 -18.71 17.56
C ALA A 712 -7.05 -19.60 16.49
N GLU A 713 -8.26 -19.26 16.03
CA GLU A 713 -8.92 -20.01 14.95
C GLU A 713 -8.12 -19.98 13.65
N PHE A 714 -7.53 -18.83 13.30
CA PHE A 714 -6.69 -18.70 12.11
C PHE A 714 -5.47 -19.62 12.17
N TRP A 715 -4.66 -19.52 13.23
CA TRP A 715 -3.43 -20.31 13.34
C TRP A 715 -3.69 -21.79 13.61
N ASN A 716 -4.80 -22.14 14.26
CA ASN A 716 -5.22 -23.54 14.37
C ASN A 716 -5.50 -24.13 12.98
N GLU A 717 -6.16 -23.39 12.08
CA GLU A 717 -6.41 -23.89 10.72
C GLU A 717 -5.10 -24.06 9.92
N VAL A 718 -4.13 -23.15 10.08
CA VAL A 718 -2.79 -23.31 9.51
C VAL A 718 -2.10 -24.56 10.07
N SER A 719 -2.16 -24.78 11.39
CA SER A 719 -1.61 -25.98 12.04
C SER A 719 -2.28 -27.26 11.55
N ASP A 720 -3.60 -27.24 11.33
CA ASP A 720 -4.41 -28.37 10.86
C ASP A 720 -4.07 -28.75 9.41
N VAL A 721 -3.74 -27.78 8.54
CA VAL A 721 -3.23 -28.03 7.18
C VAL A 721 -1.89 -28.76 7.24
N VAL A 722 -0.93 -28.25 8.01
CA VAL A 722 0.39 -28.89 8.16
C VAL A 722 0.27 -30.29 8.78
N ALA A 723 -0.57 -30.46 9.81
CA ALA A 723 -0.82 -31.76 10.45
C ALA A 723 -1.43 -32.77 9.49
N THR A 724 -2.34 -32.32 8.63
CA THR A 724 -2.99 -33.16 7.63
C THR A 724 -2.00 -33.62 6.59
N TYR A 725 -1.17 -32.71 6.08
CA TYR A 725 -0.07 -33.05 5.18
C TYR A 725 0.89 -34.09 5.79
N GLU A 726 1.35 -33.87 7.02
CA GLU A 726 2.25 -34.80 7.73
C GLU A 726 1.62 -36.20 7.91
N ARG A 727 0.30 -36.27 8.10
CA ARG A 727 -0.44 -37.53 8.23
C ARG A 727 -0.63 -38.25 6.89
N GLU A 728 -0.84 -37.51 5.82
CA GLU A 728 -1.04 -38.05 4.46
C GLU A 728 0.28 -38.43 3.78
N HIS A 729 1.38 -37.79 4.17
CA HIS A 729 2.74 -38.02 3.65
C HIS A 729 3.74 -38.35 4.77
N PRO A 730 3.59 -39.49 5.47
CA PRO A 730 4.44 -39.84 6.62
C PRO A 730 5.93 -39.96 6.28
N GLU A 731 6.29 -40.23 5.02
CA GLU A 731 7.67 -40.27 4.52
C GLU A 731 8.37 -38.91 4.55
N TYR A 732 7.60 -37.80 4.55
CA TYR A 732 8.12 -36.43 4.55
C TYR A 732 7.84 -35.68 5.85
N ALA A 733 7.04 -36.24 6.77
CA ALA A 733 6.59 -35.57 7.98
C ALA A 733 7.73 -35.03 8.87
N THR A 734 8.88 -35.72 8.91
CA THR A 734 10.05 -35.29 9.69
C THR A 734 11.20 -34.77 8.83
N SER A 735 10.95 -34.50 7.54
CA SER A 735 11.98 -34.05 6.59
C SER A 735 12.43 -32.60 6.83
N LEU A 736 11.60 -31.80 7.49
CA LEU A 736 11.82 -30.39 7.82
C LEU A 736 11.23 -30.09 9.21
N PRO A 737 11.83 -29.17 10.00
CA PRO A 737 11.35 -28.82 11.34
C PRO A 737 10.17 -27.83 11.31
N LEU A 738 9.08 -28.14 10.60
CA LEU A 738 7.95 -27.22 10.38
C LEU A 738 7.18 -26.85 11.68
N ARG A 739 7.31 -27.67 12.73
CA ARG A 739 6.73 -27.47 14.06
C ARG A 739 7.74 -27.06 15.14
N ALA A 740 8.91 -26.54 14.75
CA ALA A 740 9.86 -26.00 15.73
C ALA A 740 9.19 -24.93 16.60
N PRO A 741 9.53 -24.81 17.90
CA PRO A 741 8.91 -23.85 18.82
C PRO A 741 9.15 -22.39 18.41
N SER A 742 10.25 -22.15 17.71
CA SER A 742 10.66 -20.85 17.18
C SER A 742 11.45 -21.03 15.89
N PHE A 743 11.58 -19.94 15.13
CA PHE A 743 12.42 -19.88 13.94
C PHE A 743 13.15 -18.54 13.86
N ALA A 744 14.21 -18.48 13.07
CA ALA A 744 15.01 -17.26 12.90
C ALA A 744 14.19 -16.16 12.20
N ARG A 745 14.20 -14.96 12.78
CA ARG A 745 13.56 -13.78 12.18
C ARG A 745 14.38 -13.30 10.99
N SER A 746 13.81 -13.32 9.79
CA SER A 746 14.39 -12.69 8.59
C SER A 746 13.93 -11.23 8.49
N CYS A 747 14.86 -10.30 8.37
CA CYS A 747 14.58 -8.88 8.46
C CYS A 747 14.71 -8.18 7.10
N LEU A 748 13.57 -7.94 6.43
CA LEU A 748 13.53 -7.39 5.07
C LEU A 748 13.91 -5.91 5.03
N ASN A 749 13.40 -5.07 5.93
CA ASN A 749 13.78 -3.66 5.97
C ASN A 749 15.26 -3.50 6.28
N ARG A 750 15.84 -4.32 7.16
CA ARG A 750 17.30 -4.32 7.39
C ARG A 750 18.11 -4.54 6.11
N LEU A 751 17.63 -5.38 5.19
CA LEU A 751 18.29 -5.56 3.89
C LEU A 751 18.29 -4.27 3.07
N GLN A 752 17.13 -3.62 2.96
CA GLN A 752 17.00 -2.36 2.22
C GLN A 752 17.77 -1.22 2.89
N LEU A 753 17.73 -1.12 4.21
CA LEU A 753 18.42 -0.08 4.99
C LEU A 753 19.94 -0.22 4.91
N ARG A 754 20.46 -1.46 4.89
CA ARG A 754 21.91 -1.72 4.72
C ARG A 754 22.43 -1.12 3.42
N ASN A 755 21.68 -1.26 2.33
CA ASN A 755 22.03 -0.67 1.04
C ASN A 755 20.78 -0.44 0.16
N PRO A 756 20.21 0.77 0.17
CA PRO A 756 19.05 1.11 -0.68
C PRO A 756 19.40 1.19 -2.17
N LEU A 757 20.67 1.09 -2.58
CA LEU A 757 21.08 1.08 -3.98
C LEU A 757 21.20 -0.33 -4.57
N GLU A 758 21.57 -1.30 -3.74
CA GLU A 758 21.76 -2.71 -4.11
C GLU A 758 21.53 -3.61 -2.88
N MET A 759 20.29 -4.05 -2.70
CA MET A 759 19.86 -4.78 -1.50
C MET A 759 20.54 -6.15 -1.35
N VAL A 760 20.66 -6.88 -2.46
CA VAL A 760 21.18 -8.25 -2.55
C VAL A 760 21.97 -8.41 -3.86
N SER A 761 23.12 -9.07 -3.79
CA SER A 761 23.78 -9.57 -5.00
C SER A 761 22.97 -10.75 -5.54
N LEU A 762 22.56 -10.70 -6.81
CA LEU A 762 21.83 -11.81 -7.45
C LEU A 762 22.63 -13.12 -7.45
N ASP A 763 23.95 -13.05 -7.25
CA ASP A 763 24.84 -14.22 -7.22
C ASP A 763 24.89 -14.91 -5.83
N ASP A 764 24.29 -14.32 -4.78
CA ASP A 764 24.23 -14.88 -3.42
C ASP A 764 22.98 -14.40 -2.65
N THR A 765 21.82 -14.94 -3.00
CA THR A 765 20.54 -14.58 -2.39
C THR A 765 20.38 -15.09 -0.96
N VAL A 766 20.81 -16.33 -0.67
CA VAL A 766 20.68 -16.95 0.66
C VAL A 766 21.68 -16.37 1.67
N GLY A 767 22.94 -16.12 1.27
CA GLY A 767 23.95 -15.51 2.13
C GLY A 767 23.66 -14.05 2.47
N SER A 768 22.79 -13.39 1.69
CA SER A 768 22.43 -11.99 1.89
C SER A 768 21.44 -11.75 3.03
N LEU A 769 20.67 -12.77 3.43
CA LEU A 769 19.60 -12.69 4.44
C LEU A 769 20.14 -12.17 5.78
N ILE A 770 19.48 -11.14 6.34
CA ILE A 770 19.79 -10.63 7.67
C ILE A 770 18.85 -11.29 8.66
N LYS A 771 19.40 -12.13 9.54
CA LYS A 771 18.64 -12.82 10.60
C LYS A 771 18.90 -12.12 11.94
N THR A 772 17.86 -11.86 12.74
CA THR A 772 18.03 -11.19 14.06
C THR A 772 17.06 -11.72 15.10
N GLY A 773 17.56 -12.50 16.07
CA GLY A 773 16.73 -13.13 17.09
C GLY A 773 15.82 -14.23 16.52
N GLU A 774 14.90 -14.71 17.35
CA GLU A 774 13.92 -15.72 16.97
C GLU A 774 12.49 -15.20 17.19
N ILE A 775 11.55 -15.78 16.44
CA ILE A 775 10.10 -15.55 16.59
C ILE A 775 9.45 -16.87 17.01
N ALA A 776 8.50 -16.79 17.95
CA ALA A 776 7.71 -17.94 18.35
C ALA A 776 6.82 -18.43 17.20
N ASN A 777 6.87 -19.72 16.91
CA ASN A 777 6.07 -20.33 15.85
C ASN A 777 4.62 -20.53 16.33
N PRO A 778 3.61 -19.90 15.68
CA PRO A 778 2.23 -19.96 16.12
C PRO A 778 1.59 -21.36 15.99
N ILE A 779 2.23 -22.29 15.28
CA ILE A 779 1.73 -23.67 15.08
C ILE A 779 2.59 -24.74 15.77
N ALA A 780 3.50 -24.36 16.66
CA ALA A 780 4.38 -25.31 17.34
C ALA A 780 3.66 -26.29 18.29
N GLY A 781 2.45 -25.93 18.72
CA GLY A 781 1.65 -26.65 19.72
C GLY A 781 0.86 -27.83 19.18
#